data_AF-A2F1U1-F1
#
_entry.id   AF-A2F1U1-F1
#
_cell.length_a   1.000
_cell.length_b   1.000
_cell.length_c   1.000
_cell.angle_alpha   90.00
_cell.angle_beta   90.00
_cell.angle_gamma   90.00
#
_symmetry.space_group_name_H-M   'P 1'
#
loop_
_entity.id
_entity.type
_entity.pdbx_description
1 polymer ?
#
loop_
_entity_poly.entity_id
_entity_poly.type
_entity_poly.pdbx_seq_one_letter_code
_entity_poly.pdbx_strand_id
1 'polypeptide(L)'
;MDCIDISTGTLNDEDENDSEEPVQPLNQNNEQIIQENQYLHHMNEQLQESITKMKAQLQDALSAVEKSNCFTEQIQQLKDQLQEARALNEQYQKEIEQSKSMTVQNSNVENCAENIVITDQISSLQAQIAKLKNERTIFKQADAEKTEYIDLLSNSILKLKSLKKKMKKKIISLSESNSQMKDLLNEAEAKAKKEEEQKSNLSSEVEQLKASLESKDKQINELSINVCQLHNEIHAKDTAIEFIQKQIESQIDEMAEYENQRSLFDDILGKMNKMAVLSENTILDLEEKLKAKQQDQPKKEAEKSNVNIFNKANILDLKLPFQGEIKDDLEKILKLVQYDPVQRLQLIINELAKTIESITKENFIQKKQLSNLNSNQPTSCEDQGNYKEILASLITYLRNSSNIPENGEDDEFNNFIAEKFSNIDQIIDEKMKEDENYINNSFFMEKDIEKRKEMITNLLTKDDITRDVLIAQFLISMDHNEPKKPEETENANENENNEESVFEENLPQNDLQNTINEQAEQIHKLKETRRKMYDNIKKLQAAKLELQTKDSEQKSKINALELEIDNVQRENNILQLKINVLNHDIAMKNAQINEELEKKDNENKDFQMLQEKVLSLEKDLLIKTQANEDLTNQMQKLQAKLDASKKSHAKATKKLEDSYINKINEMEGRLHEVEEKSNSKAKLMKKNLNGVKQQYEETISTITKQYNDVKTSLEETIKSLNTKLSDHRSDIQKLNEKLRAEENLVDQFTKQNEILRSSNDQNEQELTRIKNEYAKEKKALQAKITSINFTCDAQLNEKVLSLERKYNTKINSFIQNVSETIGKYYNISESSLNEETMGQLLLHAKDDLDKLKYFQSESLEKAQTK
;
A
#
# COMPACT_ATOMS: atom_id res chain seq x y z
N MET A 1 57.68 23.60 -82.97
CA MET A 1 56.30 23.10 -82.96
C MET A 1 55.55 23.88 -81.89
N ASP A 2 55.02 25.01 -82.33
CA ASP A 2 53.60 25.37 -82.21
C ASP A 2 52.99 25.43 -80.80
N CYS A 3 52.77 26.67 -80.35
CA CYS A 3 51.49 27.24 -79.89
C CYS A 3 50.62 26.42 -78.91
N ILE A 4 50.08 27.02 -77.86
CA ILE A 4 49.06 28.09 -77.96
C ILE A 4 49.13 29.06 -76.76
N ASP A 5 48.65 30.29 -77.00
CA ASP A 5 48.52 31.42 -76.07
C ASP A 5 47.03 31.63 -75.69
N ILE A 6 46.75 32.37 -74.60
CA ILE A 6 45.54 33.20 -74.34
C ILE A 6 45.55 33.74 -72.90
N SER A 7 44.98 34.93 -72.72
CA SER A 7 45.07 35.79 -71.53
C SER A 7 43.69 36.33 -71.12
N THR A 8 43.67 37.27 -70.17
CA THR A 8 42.52 38.08 -69.66
C THR A 8 41.54 37.36 -68.72
N GLY A 9 40.83 38.06 -67.81
CA GLY A 9 40.89 39.51 -67.53
C GLY A 9 40.14 39.94 -66.26
N THR A 10 40.37 41.19 -65.85
CA THR A 10 39.67 41.89 -64.75
C THR A 10 38.45 42.66 -65.25
N LEU A 11 37.45 42.88 -64.39
CA LEU A 11 36.54 44.03 -64.46
C LEU A 11 35.96 44.36 -63.07
N ASN A 12 35.47 45.60 -62.92
CA ASN A 12 34.82 46.18 -61.75
C ASN A 12 33.31 46.38 -62.03
N ASP A 13 32.68 47.32 -61.30
CA ASP A 13 31.47 48.08 -61.64
C ASP A 13 30.15 47.41 -61.15
N GLU A 14 29.16 48.12 -60.59
CA GLU A 14 29.09 49.52 -60.10
C GLU A 14 27.98 49.65 -59.01
N ASP A 15 27.79 50.83 -58.42
CA ASP A 15 26.71 51.13 -57.46
C ASP A 15 25.33 51.27 -58.13
N GLU A 16 24.23 51.00 -57.42
CA GLU A 16 23.01 51.84 -57.46
C GLU A 16 22.08 51.64 -56.24
N ASN A 17 20.97 52.41 -56.18
CA ASN A 17 20.48 53.00 -54.94
C ASN A 17 18.96 52.81 -54.65
N ASP A 18 18.52 53.21 -53.45
CA ASP A 18 17.14 53.58 -53.02
C ASP A 18 15.97 52.57 -53.17
N SER A 19 15.27 52.25 -52.05
CA SER A 19 13.96 52.87 -51.72
C SER A 19 13.17 52.22 -50.54
N GLU A 20 12.60 53.11 -49.72
CA GLU A 20 11.35 53.04 -48.90
C GLU A 20 11.10 52.03 -47.75
N GLU A 21 10.56 52.59 -46.66
CA GLU A 21 9.98 51.99 -45.44
C GLU A 21 8.49 51.57 -45.63
N PRO A 22 7.67 51.21 -44.60
CA PRO A 22 7.91 50.51 -43.31
C PRO A 22 6.93 49.34 -43.03
N VAL A 23 7.34 48.26 -42.34
CA VAL A 23 6.41 47.35 -41.65
C VAL A 23 6.98 46.82 -40.32
N GLN A 24 6.22 46.97 -39.23
CA GLN A 24 6.38 46.26 -37.94
C GLN A 24 5.25 45.21 -37.77
N PRO A 25 5.30 44.30 -36.77
CA PRO A 25 6.42 43.42 -36.40
C PRO A 25 5.95 41.97 -36.18
N LEU A 26 6.73 40.92 -36.51
CA LEU A 26 6.33 39.54 -36.15
C LEU A 26 7.49 38.51 -36.04
N ASN A 27 7.39 37.72 -34.97
CA ASN A 27 8.03 36.42 -34.69
C ASN A 27 9.56 36.32 -34.49
N GLN A 28 9.90 35.56 -33.45
CA GLN A 28 11.25 35.22 -32.96
C GLN A 28 12.09 34.32 -33.90
N ASN A 29 11.59 34.05 -35.10
CA ASN A 29 12.18 33.08 -36.04
C ASN A 29 13.47 33.62 -36.68
N ASN A 30 13.58 34.94 -36.86
CA ASN A 30 14.76 35.56 -37.49
C ASN A 30 16.01 35.52 -36.58
N GLU A 31 15.86 35.54 -35.26
CA GLU A 31 17.01 35.43 -34.35
C GLU A 31 17.64 34.02 -34.41
N GLN A 32 16.82 32.97 -34.54
CA GLN A 32 17.32 31.61 -34.79
C GLN A 32 18.04 31.52 -36.14
N ILE A 33 17.48 32.08 -37.22
CA ILE A 33 18.12 32.09 -38.54
C ILE A 33 19.47 32.83 -38.51
N ILE A 34 19.59 33.93 -37.74
CA ILE A 34 20.86 34.65 -37.58
C ILE A 34 21.88 33.81 -36.80
N GLN A 35 21.48 33.15 -35.71
CA GLN A 35 22.36 32.27 -34.93
C GLN A 35 22.79 31.02 -35.72
N GLU A 36 21.89 30.42 -36.50
CA GLU A 36 22.19 29.29 -37.37
C GLU A 36 23.16 29.67 -38.48
N ASN A 37 22.99 30.84 -39.12
CA ASN A 37 23.96 31.36 -40.08
C ASN A 37 25.32 31.66 -39.46
N GLN A 38 25.39 32.18 -38.22
CA GLN A 38 26.64 32.38 -37.50
C GLN A 38 27.34 31.04 -37.20
N TYR A 39 26.58 30.01 -36.79
CA TYR A 39 27.11 28.66 -36.57
C TYR A 39 27.62 28.01 -37.87
N LEU A 40 26.86 28.10 -38.96
CA LEU A 40 27.24 27.62 -40.28
C LEU A 40 28.47 28.36 -40.83
N HIS A 41 28.59 29.67 -40.58
CA HIS A 41 29.76 30.44 -40.98
C HIS A 41 31.01 29.98 -40.21
N HIS A 42 30.92 29.79 -38.89
CA HIS A 42 32.04 29.29 -38.09
C HIS A 42 32.43 27.85 -38.45
N MET A 43 31.46 27.01 -38.78
CA MET A 43 31.70 25.65 -39.27
C MET A 43 32.37 25.63 -40.65
N ASN A 44 32.04 26.60 -41.53
CA ASN A 44 32.76 26.82 -42.79
C ASN A 44 34.20 27.32 -42.58
N GLU A 45 34.44 28.22 -41.61
CA GLU A 45 35.81 28.65 -41.26
C GLU A 45 36.67 27.46 -40.79
N GLN A 46 36.14 26.62 -39.89
CA GLN A 46 36.84 25.40 -39.43
C GLN A 46 37.11 24.43 -40.59
N LEU A 47 36.18 24.28 -41.54
CA LEU A 47 36.38 23.48 -42.74
C LEU A 47 37.46 24.08 -43.66
N GLN A 48 37.47 25.39 -43.89
CA GLN A 48 38.51 26.06 -44.69
C GLN A 48 39.89 25.99 -44.02
N GLU A 49 39.98 26.13 -42.71
CA GLU A 49 41.24 25.99 -41.96
C GLU A 49 41.75 24.54 -42.04
N SER A 50 40.86 23.55 -41.92
CA SER A 50 41.16 22.13 -42.10
C SER A 50 41.65 21.81 -43.52
N ILE A 51 40.97 22.31 -44.56
CA ILE A 51 41.38 22.19 -45.97
C ILE A 51 42.74 22.84 -46.21
N THR A 52 43.02 23.97 -45.55
CA THR A 52 44.31 24.68 -45.67
C THR A 52 45.45 23.88 -45.02
N LYS A 53 45.23 23.32 -43.83
CA LYS A 53 46.17 22.41 -43.16
C LYS A 53 46.43 21.14 -43.99
N MET A 54 45.39 20.60 -44.63
CA MET A 54 45.49 19.43 -45.52
C MET A 54 46.25 19.74 -46.82
N LYS A 55 46.06 20.94 -47.40
CA LYS A 55 46.86 21.43 -48.54
C LYS A 55 48.34 21.53 -48.19
N ALA A 56 48.70 22.07 -47.02
CA ALA A 56 50.08 22.17 -46.59
C ALA A 56 50.75 20.78 -46.47
N GLN A 57 50.06 19.81 -45.85
CA GLN A 57 50.56 18.43 -45.75
C GLN A 57 50.73 17.74 -47.12
N LEU A 58 49.88 18.06 -48.09
CA LEU A 58 50.03 17.60 -49.49
C LEU A 58 51.24 18.25 -50.19
N GLN A 59 51.48 19.53 -49.94
CA GLN A 59 52.64 20.26 -50.48
C GLN A 59 53.97 19.70 -49.93
N ASP A 60 54.02 19.41 -48.63
CA ASP A 60 55.17 18.75 -47.98
C ASP A 60 55.41 17.34 -48.54
N ALA A 61 54.34 16.56 -48.75
CA ALA A 61 54.42 15.22 -49.34
C ALA A 61 54.96 15.24 -50.78
N LEU A 62 54.51 16.18 -51.62
CA LEU A 62 55.04 16.38 -52.97
C LEU A 62 56.52 16.80 -52.94
N SER A 63 56.89 17.70 -52.02
CA SER A 63 58.27 18.15 -51.81
C SER A 63 59.21 17.04 -51.31
N ALA A 64 58.66 15.97 -50.73
CA ALA A 64 59.40 14.75 -50.39
C ALA A 64 59.56 13.79 -51.59
N VAL A 65 58.58 13.73 -52.49
CA VAL A 65 58.65 12.94 -53.73
C VAL A 65 59.70 13.49 -54.69
N GLU A 66 59.81 14.81 -54.85
CA GLU A 66 60.86 15.43 -55.69
C GLU A 66 62.28 15.05 -55.24
N LYS A 67 62.52 14.97 -53.93
CA LYS A 67 63.79 14.50 -53.36
C LYS A 67 64.08 13.02 -53.68
N SER A 68 63.05 12.20 -53.90
CA SER A 68 63.21 10.80 -54.33
C SER A 68 63.69 10.67 -55.78
N ASN A 69 63.38 11.64 -56.64
CA ASN A 69 63.84 11.64 -58.04
C ASN A 69 65.34 11.93 -58.11
N CYS A 70 65.86 12.84 -57.29
CA CYS A 70 67.30 13.14 -57.20
C CYS A 70 68.14 11.88 -56.86
N PHE A 71 67.68 11.04 -55.94
CA PHE A 71 68.35 9.77 -55.65
C PHE A 71 68.31 8.77 -56.82
N THR A 72 67.28 8.83 -57.66
CA THR A 72 67.17 7.97 -58.86
C THR A 72 68.21 8.35 -59.91
N GLU A 73 68.48 9.66 -60.08
CA GLU A 73 69.53 10.16 -60.96
C GLU A 73 70.94 9.79 -60.45
N GLN A 74 71.21 9.93 -59.15
CA GLN A 74 72.48 9.48 -58.54
C GLN A 74 72.70 7.97 -58.72
N ILE A 75 71.66 7.15 -58.56
CA ILE A 75 71.73 5.70 -58.79
C ILE A 75 72.03 5.38 -60.26
N GLN A 76 71.60 6.21 -61.21
CA GLN A 76 71.94 6.01 -62.62
C GLN A 76 73.40 6.40 -62.92
N GLN A 77 73.85 7.58 -62.48
CA GLN A 77 75.25 8.02 -62.64
C GLN A 77 76.25 7.00 -62.09
N LEU A 78 75.96 6.37 -60.95
CA LEU A 78 76.79 5.32 -60.35
C LEU A 78 76.82 4.02 -61.16
N LYS A 79 75.78 3.68 -61.94
CA LYS A 79 75.82 2.54 -62.86
C LYS A 79 76.69 2.85 -64.07
N ASP A 80 76.56 4.05 -64.62
CA ASP A 80 77.25 4.44 -65.84
C ASP A 80 78.78 4.47 -65.60
N GLN A 81 79.22 5.04 -64.47
CA GLN A 81 80.62 4.97 -63.99
C GLN A 81 81.12 3.53 -63.79
N LEU A 82 80.27 2.64 -63.25
CA LEU A 82 80.62 1.23 -63.02
C LEU A 82 80.71 0.43 -64.34
N GLN A 83 79.97 0.83 -65.37
CA GLN A 83 80.07 0.27 -66.71
C GLN A 83 81.33 0.77 -67.45
N GLU A 84 81.67 2.05 -67.33
CA GLU A 84 82.89 2.64 -67.88
C GLU A 84 84.16 2.01 -67.26
N ALA A 85 84.19 1.85 -65.94
CA ALA A 85 85.28 1.16 -65.23
C ALA A 85 85.46 -0.31 -65.64
N ARG A 86 84.40 -1.00 -66.09
CA ARG A 86 84.49 -2.36 -66.64
C ARG A 86 85.08 -2.39 -68.04
N ALA A 87 84.70 -1.46 -68.90
CA ALA A 87 85.27 -1.34 -70.25
C ALA A 87 86.78 -1.06 -70.21
N LEU A 88 87.23 -0.18 -69.30
CA LEU A 88 88.65 0.11 -69.10
C LEU A 88 89.45 -1.12 -68.64
N ASN A 89 88.86 -1.96 -67.78
CA ASN A 89 89.50 -3.18 -67.26
C ASN A 89 89.60 -4.28 -68.34
N GLU A 90 88.59 -4.41 -69.22
CA GLU A 90 88.71 -5.27 -70.41
C GLU A 90 89.82 -4.82 -71.37
N GLN A 91 90.04 -3.51 -71.52
CA GLN A 91 91.14 -3.00 -72.35
C GLN A 91 92.50 -3.40 -71.76
N TYR A 92 92.73 -3.19 -70.47
CA TYR A 92 93.98 -3.59 -69.82
C TYR A 92 94.21 -5.11 -69.85
N GLN A 93 93.16 -5.94 -69.78
CA GLN A 93 93.32 -7.39 -69.98
C GLN A 93 93.81 -7.73 -71.39
N LYS A 94 93.25 -7.09 -72.43
CA LYS A 94 93.70 -7.28 -73.83
C LYS A 94 95.13 -6.81 -74.05
N GLU A 95 95.55 -5.70 -73.43
CA GLU A 95 96.94 -5.21 -73.48
C GLU A 95 97.92 -6.17 -72.76
N ILE A 96 97.51 -6.77 -71.63
CA ILE A 96 98.29 -7.79 -70.91
C ILE A 96 98.42 -9.10 -71.71
N GLU A 97 97.39 -9.52 -72.44
CA GLU A 97 97.44 -10.72 -73.27
C GLU A 97 98.27 -10.50 -74.54
N GLN A 98 98.19 -9.33 -75.18
CA GLN A 98 99.10 -8.97 -76.29
C GLN A 98 100.56 -8.90 -75.83
N SER A 99 100.82 -8.36 -74.63
CA SER A 99 102.16 -8.30 -74.04
C SER A 99 102.76 -9.68 -73.74
N LYS A 100 101.94 -10.72 -73.56
CA LYS A 100 102.39 -12.09 -73.25
C LYS A 100 102.70 -12.96 -74.47
N SER A 101 102.38 -12.51 -75.69
CA SER A 101 102.60 -13.31 -76.91
C SER A 101 103.89 -13.01 -77.68
N MET A 102 104.74 -12.07 -77.23
CA MET A 102 105.97 -11.68 -77.96
C MET A 102 107.23 -11.48 -77.10
N THR A 103 107.53 -12.37 -76.14
CA THR A 103 108.90 -12.40 -75.56
C THR A 103 109.38 -13.77 -75.08
N VAL A 104 110.67 -14.03 -75.30
CA VAL A 104 111.54 -15.09 -74.73
C VAL A 104 111.21 -16.55 -75.07
N GLN A 105 111.84 -17.04 -76.14
CA GLN A 105 112.74 -18.20 -76.02
C GLN A 105 114.09 -17.87 -76.69
N ASN A 106 115.16 -18.50 -76.20
CA ASN A 106 116.57 -18.19 -76.42
C ASN A 106 117.00 -16.84 -75.78
N SER A 107 118.21 -16.71 -75.19
CA SER A 107 119.33 -17.67 -75.08
C SER A 107 119.90 -17.72 -73.65
N ASN A 108 120.51 -18.85 -73.28
CA ASN A 108 121.45 -18.91 -72.16
C ASN A 108 122.62 -17.93 -72.38
N VAL A 109 123.23 -17.43 -71.29
CA VAL A 109 124.63 -17.72 -70.91
C VAL A 109 125.09 -16.86 -69.71
N GLU A 110 125.82 -17.51 -68.79
CA GLU A 110 126.81 -16.96 -67.82
C GLU A 110 126.47 -16.32 -66.44
N ASN A 111 127.35 -16.70 -65.49
CA ASN A 111 127.90 -15.91 -64.36
C ASN A 111 127.07 -15.60 -63.09
N CYS A 112 126.69 -16.68 -62.39
CA CYS A 112 127.00 -17.03 -60.97
C CYS A 112 127.07 -16.01 -59.80
N ALA A 113 127.07 -14.69 -59.99
CA ALA A 113 127.07 -13.72 -58.89
C ALA A 113 125.66 -13.52 -58.30
N GLU A 114 124.63 -13.59 -59.14
CA GLU A 114 123.24 -13.35 -58.73
C GLU A 114 122.67 -14.47 -57.84
N ASN A 115 123.20 -15.69 -57.90
CA ASN A 115 122.66 -16.85 -57.18
C ASN A 115 122.58 -16.66 -55.65
N ILE A 116 123.48 -15.88 -55.03
CA ILE A 116 123.39 -15.59 -53.59
C ILE A 116 122.24 -14.62 -53.30
N VAL A 117 122.12 -13.54 -54.07
CA VAL A 117 121.02 -12.57 -53.96
C VAL A 117 119.67 -13.23 -54.25
N ILE A 118 119.63 -14.12 -55.25
CA ILE A 118 118.46 -14.94 -55.58
C ILE A 118 118.16 -15.94 -54.46
N THR A 119 119.15 -16.52 -53.78
CA THR A 119 118.93 -17.42 -52.64
C THR A 119 118.38 -16.67 -51.42
N ASP A 120 118.86 -15.46 -51.13
CA ASP A 120 118.30 -14.61 -50.07
C ASP A 120 116.89 -14.12 -50.41
N GLN A 121 116.63 -13.76 -51.67
CA GLN A 121 115.29 -13.41 -52.15
C GLN A 121 114.35 -14.62 -52.13
N ILE A 122 114.80 -15.82 -52.51
CA ILE A 122 114.02 -17.06 -52.39
C ILE A 122 113.75 -17.36 -50.92
N SER A 123 114.70 -17.18 -50.01
CA SER A 123 114.51 -17.38 -48.57
C SER A 123 113.49 -16.39 -47.99
N SER A 124 113.57 -15.13 -48.40
CA SER A 124 112.60 -14.07 -48.05
C SER A 124 111.20 -14.38 -48.59
N LEU A 125 111.09 -14.79 -49.86
CA LEU A 125 109.84 -15.19 -50.50
C LEU A 125 109.27 -16.48 -49.90
N GLN A 126 110.10 -17.45 -49.50
CA GLN A 126 109.68 -18.65 -48.78
C GLN A 126 109.15 -18.30 -47.39
N ALA A 127 109.81 -17.40 -46.65
CA ALA A 127 109.30 -16.86 -45.39
C ALA A 127 107.99 -16.08 -45.57
N GLN A 128 107.83 -15.33 -46.66
CA GLN A 128 106.58 -14.64 -47.00
C GLN A 128 105.47 -15.64 -47.39
N ILE A 129 105.79 -16.69 -48.14
CA ILE A 129 104.86 -17.79 -48.47
C ILE A 129 104.46 -18.56 -47.20
N ALA A 130 105.37 -18.74 -46.24
CA ALA A 130 105.06 -19.35 -44.95
C ALA A 130 104.10 -18.47 -44.13
N LYS A 131 104.35 -17.15 -44.06
CA LYS A 131 103.42 -16.18 -43.45
C LYS A 131 102.04 -16.21 -44.12
N LEU A 132 101.99 -16.10 -45.45
CA LEU A 132 100.74 -16.13 -46.22
C LEU A 132 99.99 -17.48 -46.10
N LYS A 133 100.71 -18.61 -45.94
CA LYS A 133 100.10 -19.90 -45.61
C LYS A 133 99.47 -19.88 -44.21
N ASN A 134 100.18 -19.34 -43.21
CA ASN A 134 99.70 -19.25 -41.83
C ASN A 134 98.50 -18.30 -41.70
N GLU A 135 98.59 -17.11 -42.31
CA GLU A 135 97.47 -16.18 -42.45
C GLU A 135 96.27 -16.85 -43.13
N ARG A 136 96.48 -17.63 -44.20
CA ARG A 136 95.41 -18.39 -44.87
C ARG A 136 94.79 -19.48 -43.99
N THR A 137 95.53 -20.11 -43.07
CA THR A 137 94.96 -21.03 -42.08
C THR A 137 94.19 -20.28 -40.98
N ILE A 138 94.72 -19.15 -40.49
CA ILE A 138 94.04 -18.28 -39.52
C ILE A 138 92.72 -17.75 -40.11
N PHE A 139 92.72 -17.26 -41.36
CA PHE A 139 91.50 -16.81 -42.03
C PHE A 139 90.49 -17.93 -42.23
N LYS A 140 90.91 -19.15 -42.61
CA LYS A 140 90.01 -20.31 -42.70
C LYS A 140 89.37 -20.66 -41.36
N GLN A 141 90.15 -20.61 -40.27
CA GLN A 141 89.64 -20.89 -38.94
C GLN A 141 88.63 -19.81 -38.50
N ALA A 142 88.97 -18.53 -38.69
CA ALA A 142 88.08 -17.41 -38.41
C ALA A 142 86.79 -17.44 -39.26
N ASP A 143 86.82 -17.99 -40.48
CA ASP A 143 85.62 -18.19 -41.32
C ASP A 143 84.75 -19.34 -40.82
N ALA A 144 85.35 -20.42 -40.31
CA ALA A 144 84.63 -21.51 -39.65
C ALA A 144 83.96 -21.03 -38.35
N GLU A 145 84.70 -20.31 -37.49
CA GLU A 145 84.20 -19.70 -36.25
C GLU A 145 83.04 -18.71 -36.53
N LYS A 146 83.16 -17.88 -37.57
CA LYS A 146 82.05 -17.03 -38.04
C LYS A 146 80.86 -17.83 -38.55
N THR A 147 81.08 -18.94 -39.24
CA THR A 147 80.00 -19.79 -39.75
C THR A 147 79.22 -20.42 -38.59
N GLU A 148 79.90 -20.95 -37.59
CA GLU A 148 79.28 -21.47 -36.36
C GLU A 148 78.51 -20.36 -35.60
N TYR A 149 79.07 -19.15 -35.52
CA TYR A 149 78.39 -18.00 -34.92
C TYR A 149 77.15 -17.55 -35.72
N ILE A 150 77.18 -17.64 -37.06
CA ILE A 150 76.02 -17.39 -37.94
C ILE A 150 74.94 -18.46 -37.74
N ASP A 151 75.29 -19.73 -37.54
CA ASP A 151 74.34 -20.80 -37.23
C ASP A 151 73.72 -20.63 -35.84
N LEU A 152 74.51 -20.24 -34.83
CA LEU A 152 74.02 -19.89 -33.49
C LEU A 152 73.04 -18.70 -33.53
N LEU A 153 73.38 -17.64 -34.26
CA LEU A 153 72.49 -16.49 -34.50
C LEU A 153 71.22 -16.90 -35.25
N SER A 154 71.32 -17.73 -36.28
CA SER A 154 70.18 -18.21 -37.07
C SER A 154 69.22 -19.04 -36.21
N ASN A 155 69.75 -19.94 -35.38
CA ASN A 155 68.98 -20.71 -34.41
C ASN A 155 68.32 -19.80 -33.34
N SER A 156 69.01 -18.76 -32.87
CA SER A 156 68.44 -17.75 -31.97
C SER A 156 67.29 -16.96 -32.63
N ILE A 157 67.46 -16.52 -33.87
CA ILE A 157 66.43 -15.83 -34.67
C ILE A 157 65.21 -16.73 -34.89
N LEU A 158 65.38 -18.04 -35.14
CA LEU A 158 64.28 -19.00 -35.25
C LEU A 158 63.52 -19.15 -33.92
N LYS A 159 64.24 -19.30 -32.79
CA LYS A 159 63.64 -19.32 -31.44
C LYS A 159 62.84 -18.05 -31.18
N LEU A 160 63.41 -16.87 -31.43
CA LEU A 160 62.74 -15.57 -31.26
C LEU A 160 61.52 -15.39 -32.18
N LYS A 161 61.59 -15.82 -33.45
CA LYS A 161 60.43 -15.84 -34.37
C LYS A 161 59.30 -16.71 -33.82
N SER A 162 59.61 -17.88 -33.24
CA SER A 162 58.61 -18.75 -32.61
C SER A 162 57.97 -18.10 -31.36
N LEU A 163 58.79 -17.43 -30.54
CA LEU A 163 58.35 -16.74 -29.32
C LEU A 163 57.45 -15.53 -29.66
N LYS A 164 57.83 -14.74 -30.67
CA LYS A 164 57.03 -13.64 -31.23
C LYS A 164 55.67 -14.14 -31.76
N LYS A 165 55.63 -15.33 -32.38
CA LYS A 165 54.38 -15.96 -32.84
C LYS A 165 53.50 -16.44 -31.68
N LYS A 166 54.08 -16.99 -30.59
CA LYS A 166 53.37 -17.33 -29.35
C LYS A 166 52.80 -16.07 -28.66
N MET A 167 53.61 -15.02 -28.49
CA MET A 167 53.19 -13.74 -27.92
C MET A 167 52.05 -13.09 -28.71
N LYS A 168 52.15 -13.03 -30.04
CA LYS A 168 51.05 -12.51 -30.88
C LYS A 168 49.73 -13.27 -30.65
N LYS A 169 49.76 -14.60 -30.55
CA LYS A 169 48.55 -15.39 -30.22
C LYS A 169 47.97 -15.04 -28.85
N LYS A 170 48.80 -14.89 -27.82
CA LYS A 170 48.34 -14.54 -26.47
C LYS A 170 47.77 -13.12 -26.39
N ILE A 171 48.34 -12.17 -27.14
CA ILE A 171 47.81 -10.80 -27.25
C ILE A 171 46.43 -10.81 -27.92
N ILE A 172 46.25 -11.60 -28.99
CA ILE A 172 44.94 -11.73 -29.67
C ILE A 172 43.89 -12.31 -28.71
N SER A 173 44.16 -13.43 -28.02
CA SER A 173 43.18 -14.03 -27.10
C SER A 173 42.85 -13.14 -25.89
N LEU A 174 43.81 -12.34 -25.41
CA LEU A 174 43.55 -11.34 -24.38
C LEU A 174 42.73 -10.15 -24.90
N SER A 175 42.92 -9.75 -26.16
CA SER A 175 42.09 -8.73 -26.81
C SER A 175 40.65 -9.20 -27.03
N GLU A 176 40.47 -10.47 -27.42
CA GLU A 176 39.16 -11.12 -27.56
C GLU A 176 38.45 -11.20 -26.20
N SER A 177 39.18 -11.64 -25.16
CA SER A 177 38.67 -11.69 -23.78
C SER A 177 38.29 -10.31 -23.24
N ASN A 178 39.08 -9.27 -23.52
CA ASN A 178 38.76 -7.90 -23.11
C ASN A 178 37.54 -7.32 -23.84
N SER A 179 37.29 -7.72 -25.10
CA SER A 179 36.04 -7.37 -25.79
C SER A 179 34.86 -8.00 -25.07
N GLN A 180 34.89 -9.32 -24.86
CA GLN A 180 33.81 -10.05 -24.20
C GLN A 180 33.47 -9.50 -22.80
N MET A 181 34.49 -9.17 -21.99
CA MET A 181 34.29 -8.53 -20.69
C MET A 181 33.66 -7.14 -20.79
N LYS A 182 33.98 -6.37 -21.83
CA LYS A 182 33.37 -5.06 -22.07
C LYS A 182 31.93 -5.16 -22.58
N ASP A 183 31.64 -6.15 -23.42
CA ASP A 183 30.30 -6.44 -23.91
C ASP A 183 29.38 -6.85 -22.75
N LEU A 184 29.87 -7.72 -21.85
CA LEU A 184 29.18 -8.10 -20.60
C LEU A 184 28.97 -6.94 -19.63
N LEU A 185 29.94 -6.01 -19.52
CA LEU A 185 29.79 -4.79 -18.71
C LEU A 185 28.65 -3.91 -19.23
N ASN A 186 28.62 -3.66 -20.54
CA ASN A 186 27.54 -2.90 -21.19
C ASN A 186 26.16 -3.55 -20.96
N GLU A 187 26.08 -4.88 -21.02
CA GLU A 187 24.83 -5.63 -20.76
C GLU A 187 24.39 -5.50 -19.29
N ALA A 188 25.32 -5.50 -18.34
CA ALA A 188 25.04 -5.28 -16.92
C ALA A 188 24.57 -3.86 -16.63
N GLU A 189 25.22 -2.84 -17.20
CA GLU A 189 24.80 -1.43 -17.08
C GLU A 189 23.40 -1.19 -17.68
N ALA A 190 23.09 -1.84 -18.81
CA ALA A 190 21.76 -1.76 -19.42
C ALA A 190 20.65 -2.40 -18.55
N LYS A 191 20.96 -3.51 -17.86
CA LYS A 191 20.03 -4.14 -16.91
C LYS A 191 19.83 -3.28 -15.66
N ALA A 192 20.90 -2.76 -15.08
CA ALA A 192 20.83 -1.91 -13.90
C ALA A 192 19.95 -0.67 -14.12
N LYS A 193 20.10 0.02 -15.27
CA LYS A 193 19.24 1.16 -15.62
C LYS A 193 17.76 0.77 -15.75
N LYS A 194 17.47 -0.39 -16.35
CA LYS A 194 16.10 -0.89 -16.48
C LYS A 194 15.48 -1.26 -15.13
N GLU A 195 16.25 -1.83 -14.21
CA GLU A 195 15.81 -2.11 -12.84
C GLU A 195 15.57 -0.81 -12.05
N GLU A 196 16.39 0.23 -12.27
CA GLU A 196 16.23 1.56 -11.68
C GLU A 196 14.99 2.30 -12.21
N GLU A 197 14.72 2.24 -13.52
CA GLU A 197 13.47 2.71 -14.13
C GLU A 197 12.24 1.97 -13.56
N GLN A 198 12.30 0.64 -13.43
CA GLN A 198 11.23 -0.16 -12.84
C GLN A 198 10.99 0.19 -11.36
N LYS A 199 12.05 0.39 -10.59
CA LYS A 199 11.98 0.83 -9.18
C LYS A 199 11.35 2.21 -9.06
N SER A 200 11.69 3.15 -9.94
CA SER A 200 11.10 4.49 -9.99
C SER A 200 9.59 4.43 -10.24
N ASN A 201 9.16 3.66 -11.25
CA ASN A 201 7.75 3.48 -11.59
C ASN A 201 6.95 2.84 -10.44
N LEU A 202 7.46 1.77 -9.82
CA LEU A 202 6.84 1.12 -8.66
C LEU A 202 6.76 2.06 -7.44
N SER A 203 7.76 2.92 -7.23
CA SER A 203 7.71 3.92 -6.16
C SER A 203 6.58 4.93 -6.37
N SER A 204 6.36 5.39 -7.61
CA SER A 204 5.25 6.31 -7.92
C SER A 204 3.88 5.62 -7.81
N GLU A 205 3.78 4.34 -8.19
CA GLU A 205 2.55 3.55 -8.00
C GLU A 205 2.21 3.40 -6.50
N VAL A 206 3.21 3.13 -5.65
CA VAL A 206 3.04 3.06 -4.19
C VAL A 206 2.60 4.41 -3.59
N GLU A 207 3.11 5.54 -4.09
CA GLU A 207 2.66 6.88 -3.65
C GLU A 207 1.22 7.17 -4.07
N GLN A 208 0.83 6.81 -5.30
CA GLN A 208 -0.54 6.95 -5.79
C GLN A 208 -1.52 6.07 -4.99
N LEU A 209 -1.13 4.83 -4.67
CA LEU A 209 -1.92 3.93 -3.84
C LEU A 209 -2.08 4.46 -2.41
N LYS A 210 -1.01 5.02 -1.80
CA LYS A 210 -1.08 5.68 -0.48
C LYS A 210 -2.05 6.85 -0.48
N ALA A 211 -1.99 7.74 -1.47
CA ALA A 211 -2.90 8.88 -1.58
C ALA A 211 -4.37 8.45 -1.78
N SER A 212 -4.59 7.37 -2.54
CA SER A 212 -5.91 6.75 -2.71
C SER A 212 -6.45 6.17 -1.39
N LEU A 213 -5.59 5.51 -0.61
CA LEU A 213 -5.93 4.91 0.69
C LEU A 213 -6.26 5.99 1.73
N GLU A 214 -5.46 7.05 1.83
CA GLU A 214 -5.75 8.20 2.71
C GLU A 214 -7.07 8.91 2.32
N SER A 215 -7.42 8.94 1.02
CA SER A 215 -8.71 9.42 0.56
C SER A 215 -9.88 8.48 0.91
N LYS A 216 -9.62 7.18 1.11
CA LYS A 216 -10.63 6.20 1.55
C LYS A 216 -10.84 6.26 3.05
N ASP A 217 -9.79 6.42 3.83
CA ASP A 217 -9.89 6.62 5.28
C ASP A 217 -10.71 7.88 5.61
N LYS A 218 -10.54 8.97 4.85
CA LYS A 218 -11.38 10.18 4.99
C LYS A 218 -12.86 9.90 4.74
N GLN A 219 -13.18 9.17 3.66
CA GLN A 219 -14.57 8.75 3.37
C GLN A 219 -15.14 7.81 4.45
N ILE A 220 -14.33 6.91 5.02
CA ILE A 220 -14.75 6.03 6.12
C ILE A 220 -15.05 6.84 7.39
N ASN A 221 -14.22 7.84 7.71
CA ASN A 221 -14.45 8.73 8.86
C ASN A 221 -15.71 9.60 8.68
N GLU A 222 -15.93 10.17 7.48
CA GLU A 222 -17.15 10.90 7.14
C GLU A 222 -18.41 10.02 7.27
N LEU A 223 -18.38 8.79 6.75
CA LEU A 223 -19.48 7.84 6.88
C LEU A 223 -19.73 7.43 8.35
N SER A 224 -18.66 7.23 9.14
CA SER A 224 -18.76 6.92 10.57
C SER A 224 -19.44 8.05 11.36
N ILE A 225 -19.08 9.31 11.09
CA ILE A 225 -19.72 10.49 11.68
C ILE A 225 -21.22 10.53 11.31
N ASN A 226 -21.57 10.28 10.05
CA ASN A 226 -22.95 10.27 9.59
C ASN A 226 -23.78 9.13 10.22
N VAL A 227 -23.19 7.94 10.42
CA VAL A 227 -23.82 6.82 11.13
C VAL A 227 -24.09 7.17 12.59
N CYS A 228 -23.14 7.81 13.29
CA CYS A 228 -23.35 8.29 14.66
C CYS A 228 -24.45 9.36 14.75
N GLN A 229 -24.55 10.28 13.78
CA GLN A 229 -25.63 11.26 13.72
C GLN A 229 -27.00 10.59 13.53
N LEU A 230 -27.11 9.65 12.59
CA LEU A 230 -28.35 8.89 12.35
C LEU A 230 -28.74 8.02 13.56
N HIS A 231 -27.78 7.44 14.27
CA HIS A 231 -28.03 6.67 15.49
C HIS A 231 -28.60 7.57 16.61
N ASN A 232 -28.03 8.77 16.79
CA ASN A 232 -28.54 9.75 17.75
C ASN A 232 -29.95 10.24 17.38
N GLU A 233 -30.24 10.42 16.08
CA GLU A 233 -31.60 10.74 15.61
C GLU A 233 -32.60 9.61 15.87
N ILE A 234 -32.20 8.34 15.70
CA ILE A 234 -33.03 7.17 16.00
C ILE A 234 -33.33 7.13 17.50
N HIS A 235 -32.31 7.19 18.36
CA HIS A 235 -32.48 7.21 19.81
C HIS A 235 -33.41 8.36 20.27
N ALA A 236 -33.30 9.54 19.68
CA ALA A 236 -34.18 10.67 19.98
C ALA A 236 -35.64 10.40 19.58
N LYS A 237 -35.87 9.73 18.45
CA LYS A 237 -37.21 9.32 17.98
C LYS A 237 -37.79 8.20 18.84
N ASP A 238 -36.98 7.22 19.23
CA ASP A 238 -37.39 6.12 20.12
C ASP A 238 -37.77 6.64 21.52
N THR A 239 -37.00 7.60 22.06
CA THR A 239 -37.33 8.30 23.32
C THR A 239 -38.66 9.07 23.21
N ALA A 240 -38.96 9.66 22.06
CA ALA A 240 -40.24 10.31 21.81
C ALA A 240 -41.40 9.31 21.65
N ILE A 241 -41.15 8.14 21.06
CA ILE A 241 -42.11 7.04 20.95
C ILE A 241 -42.46 6.50 22.34
N GLU A 242 -41.48 6.25 23.22
CA GLU A 242 -41.71 5.88 24.62
C GLU A 242 -42.59 6.90 25.36
N PHE A 243 -42.32 8.20 25.17
CA PHE A 243 -43.12 9.25 25.80
C PHE A 243 -44.58 9.22 25.32
N ILE A 244 -44.79 9.04 24.01
CA ILE A 244 -46.13 8.92 23.41
C ILE A 244 -46.84 7.64 23.91
N GLN A 245 -46.12 6.51 24.04
CA GLN A 245 -46.67 5.27 24.60
C GLN A 245 -47.16 5.47 26.04
N LYS A 246 -46.31 6.05 26.91
CA LYS A 246 -46.67 6.37 28.30
C LYS A 246 -47.85 7.35 28.40
N GLN A 247 -47.97 8.29 27.45
CA GLN A 247 -49.12 9.18 27.35
C GLN A 247 -50.41 8.46 26.91
N ILE A 248 -50.32 7.49 25.99
CA ILE A 248 -51.45 6.66 25.56
C ILE A 248 -51.91 5.74 26.69
N GLU A 249 -50.98 5.11 27.42
CA GLU A 249 -51.28 4.29 28.59
C GLU A 249 -52.05 5.10 29.65
N SER A 250 -51.57 6.30 30.00
CA SER A 250 -52.28 7.21 30.92
C SER A 250 -53.68 7.60 30.42
N GLN A 251 -53.90 7.72 29.11
CA GLN A 251 -55.23 8.00 28.55
C GLN A 251 -56.15 6.77 28.55
N ILE A 252 -55.60 5.56 28.44
CA ILE A 252 -56.35 4.31 28.60
C ILE A 252 -56.82 4.15 30.05
N ASP A 253 -55.96 4.45 31.02
CA ASP A 253 -56.33 4.45 32.45
C ASP A 253 -57.41 5.49 32.77
N GLU A 254 -57.31 6.72 32.24
CA GLU A 254 -58.37 7.74 32.37
C GLU A 254 -59.70 7.25 31.77
N MET A 255 -59.68 6.64 30.57
CA MET A 255 -60.89 6.08 29.96
C MET A 255 -61.49 4.94 30.78
N ALA A 256 -60.66 4.07 31.36
CA ALA A 256 -61.12 3.02 32.27
C ALA A 256 -61.74 3.59 33.55
N GLU A 257 -61.22 4.70 34.10
CA GLU A 257 -61.87 5.38 35.22
C GLU A 257 -63.24 5.95 34.81
N TYR A 258 -63.34 6.63 33.66
CA TYR A 258 -64.61 7.15 33.16
C TYR A 258 -65.64 6.05 32.86
N GLU A 259 -65.23 4.87 32.38
CA GLU A 259 -66.14 3.73 32.18
C GLU A 259 -66.64 3.16 33.51
N ASN A 260 -65.78 3.08 34.53
CA ASN A 260 -66.20 2.72 35.91
C ASN A 260 -67.16 3.76 36.52
N GLN A 261 -66.88 5.05 36.35
CA GLN A 261 -67.78 6.14 36.80
C GLN A 261 -69.14 6.08 36.08
N ARG A 262 -69.15 5.78 34.78
CA ARG A 262 -70.37 5.61 33.99
C ARG A 262 -71.18 4.40 34.46
N SER A 263 -70.54 3.25 34.69
CA SER A 263 -71.17 2.05 35.22
C SER A 263 -71.86 2.33 36.57
N LEU A 264 -71.19 3.05 37.47
CA LEU A 264 -71.77 3.52 38.73
C LEU A 264 -72.99 4.43 38.53
N PHE A 265 -72.97 5.32 37.52
CA PHE A 265 -74.09 6.20 37.21
C PHE A 265 -75.30 5.44 36.65
N ASP A 266 -75.07 4.48 35.73
CA ASP A 266 -76.13 3.61 35.20
C ASP A 266 -76.73 2.72 36.31
N ASP A 267 -75.94 2.26 37.27
CA ASP A 267 -76.40 1.50 38.44
C ASP A 267 -77.18 2.38 39.45
N ILE A 268 -76.88 3.68 39.55
CA ILE A 268 -77.68 4.67 40.29
C ILE A 268 -79.01 4.95 39.56
N LEU A 269 -79.00 5.18 38.25
CA LEU A 269 -80.21 5.35 37.44
C LEU A 269 -81.11 4.11 37.54
N GLY A 270 -80.53 2.90 37.51
CA GLY A 270 -81.25 1.65 37.71
C GLY A 270 -81.93 1.55 39.08
N LYS A 271 -81.30 2.06 40.14
CA LYS A 271 -81.90 2.14 41.49
C LYS A 271 -82.98 3.22 41.56
N MET A 272 -82.78 4.38 40.94
CA MET A 272 -83.78 5.46 40.88
C MET A 272 -85.02 5.03 40.11
N ASN A 273 -84.88 4.39 38.94
CA ASN A 273 -86.01 3.87 38.16
C ASN A 273 -86.78 2.77 38.93
N LYS A 274 -86.09 1.87 39.64
CA LYS A 274 -86.74 0.89 40.53
C LYS A 274 -87.51 1.58 41.66
N MET A 275 -86.95 2.63 42.26
CA MET A 275 -87.62 3.40 43.31
C MET A 275 -88.83 4.19 42.78
N ALA A 276 -88.73 4.77 41.58
CA ALA A 276 -89.84 5.45 40.91
C ALA A 276 -90.99 4.48 40.61
N VAL A 277 -90.71 3.32 40.01
CA VAL A 277 -91.72 2.27 39.76
C VAL A 277 -92.32 1.74 41.07
N LEU A 278 -91.54 1.62 42.16
CA LEU A 278 -92.09 1.29 43.48
C LEU A 278 -93.00 2.40 44.03
N SER A 279 -92.65 3.68 43.85
CA SER A 279 -93.52 4.78 44.29
C SER A 279 -94.78 4.92 43.43
N GLU A 280 -94.69 4.72 42.12
CA GLU A 280 -95.85 4.67 41.21
C GLU A 280 -96.80 3.53 41.57
N ASN A 281 -96.28 2.32 41.79
CA ASN A 281 -97.10 1.19 42.26
C ASN A 281 -97.72 1.47 43.65
N THR A 282 -97.00 2.16 44.54
CA THR A 282 -97.54 2.58 45.85
C THR A 282 -98.62 3.66 45.70
N ILE A 283 -98.47 4.58 44.75
CA ILE A 283 -99.49 5.60 44.43
C ILE A 283 -100.73 4.94 43.82
N LEU A 284 -100.58 3.96 42.92
CA LEU A 284 -101.68 3.19 42.35
C LEU A 284 -102.44 2.38 43.41
N ASP A 285 -101.73 1.68 44.30
CA ASP A 285 -102.31 0.98 45.45
C ASP A 285 -103.01 1.94 46.43
N LEU A 286 -102.44 3.12 46.68
CA LEU A 286 -103.08 4.17 47.47
C LEU A 286 -104.32 4.75 46.78
N GLU A 287 -104.29 4.98 45.46
CA GLU A 287 -105.43 5.43 44.66
C GLU A 287 -106.56 4.39 44.63
N GLU A 288 -106.22 3.11 44.49
CA GLU A 288 -107.18 2.01 44.53
C GLU A 288 -107.83 1.90 45.91
N LYS A 289 -107.04 2.04 46.99
CA LYS A 289 -107.55 2.16 48.36
C LYS A 289 -108.38 3.43 48.58
N LEU A 290 -108.09 4.53 47.89
CA LEU A 290 -108.88 5.77 47.93
C LEU A 290 -110.22 5.59 47.20
N LYS A 291 -110.22 4.96 46.01
CA LYS A 291 -111.41 4.60 45.24
C LYS A 291 -112.29 3.62 46.01
N ALA A 292 -111.71 2.60 46.65
CA ALA A 292 -112.42 1.69 47.54
C ALA A 292 -113.07 2.44 48.72
N LYS A 293 -112.34 3.34 49.40
CA LYS A 293 -112.90 4.21 50.45
C LYS A 293 -113.95 5.22 49.96
N GLN A 294 -113.96 5.56 48.67
CA GLN A 294 -114.98 6.41 48.06
C GLN A 294 -116.23 5.62 47.64
N GLN A 295 -116.14 4.30 47.45
CA GLN A 295 -117.29 3.43 47.22
C GLN A 295 -117.91 2.93 48.53
N ASP A 296 -117.10 2.57 49.53
CA ASP A 296 -117.55 2.12 50.85
C ASP A 296 -117.47 3.22 51.94
N GLN A 297 -118.29 4.27 51.82
CA GLN A 297 -119.18 4.73 52.90
C GLN A 297 -119.96 6.03 52.58
N PRO A 298 -121.29 6.05 52.81
CA PRO A 298 -122.01 7.27 53.13
C PRO A 298 -121.93 7.58 54.64
N LYS A 299 -121.44 8.79 54.98
CA LYS A 299 -121.46 9.41 56.33
C LYS A 299 -120.65 8.70 57.44
N LYS A 300 -119.45 9.23 57.74
CA LYS A 300 -119.19 9.90 59.04
C LYS A 300 -117.83 10.63 59.11
N GLU A 301 -117.73 11.45 60.16
CA GLU A 301 -116.61 12.24 60.71
C GLU A 301 -115.18 12.04 60.14
N ALA A 302 -114.45 13.16 60.02
CA ALA A 302 -113.04 13.18 59.65
C ALA A 302 -112.13 13.46 60.87
N GLU A 303 -111.17 12.57 61.14
CA GLU A 303 -110.03 12.84 62.02
C GLU A 303 -108.71 12.74 61.23
N LYS A 304 -107.76 13.63 61.54
CA LYS A 304 -106.51 13.81 60.79
C LYS A 304 -105.40 12.96 61.38
N SER A 305 -104.90 11.97 60.62
CA SER A 305 -103.70 11.22 60.99
C SER A 305 -102.42 12.03 60.73
N ASN A 306 -101.75 12.49 61.79
CA ASN A 306 -100.37 12.99 61.69
C ASN A 306 -99.43 11.87 61.22
N VAL A 307 -98.55 12.16 60.25
CA VAL A 307 -97.53 11.22 59.77
C VAL A 307 -96.13 11.75 60.12
N ASN A 308 -95.58 11.29 61.24
CA ASN A 308 -94.16 11.47 61.57
C ASN A 308 -93.32 10.49 60.73
N ILE A 309 -92.45 11.02 59.85
CA ILE A 309 -91.68 10.21 58.90
C ILE A 309 -90.30 9.78 59.46
N PHE A 310 -89.69 10.55 60.36
CA PHE A 310 -88.36 10.26 60.91
C PHE A 310 -88.41 9.40 62.18
N ASN A 311 -88.47 8.07 62.05
CA ASN A 311 -88.14 7.17 63.17
C ASN A 311 -87.78 5.70 62.84
N LYS A 312 -87.24 5.40 61.64
CA LYS A 312 -86.86 4.02 61.23
C LYS A 312 -85.52 3.90 60.47
N ALA A 313 -84.47 4.49 61.03
CA ALA A 313 -83.09 4.18 60.65
C ALA A 313 -82.24 4.09 61.93
N ASN A 314 -82.00 2.87 62.40
CA ASN A 314 -81.18 2.63 63.58
C ASN A 314 -79.70 2.67 63.17
N ILE A 315 -78.98 3.73 63.55
CA ILE A 315 -77.61 3.98 63.09
C ILE A 315 -76.58 2.94 63.54
N LEU A 316 -76.94 2.06 64.48
CA LEU A 316 -76.17 0.88 64.87
C LEU A 316 -76.07 -0.18 63.75
N ASP A 317 -76.97 -0.17 62.77
CA ASP A 317 -76.97 -1.13 61.65
C ASP A 317 -76.07 -0.67 60.47
N LEU A 318 -75.38 0.47 60.61
CA LEU A 318 -74.56 1.08 59.55
C LEU A 318 -73.21 0.34 59.39
N LYS A 319 -73.12 -0.54 58.38
CA LYS A 319 -71.85 -1.16 57.98
C LYS A 319 -70.90 -0.11 57.37
N LEU A 320 -69.82 0.21 58.08
CA LEU A 320 -68.75 1.08 57.58
C LEU A 320 -67.83 0.34 56.60
N PRO A 321 -67.44 0.95 55.46
CA PRO A 321 -66.62 0.31 54.43
C PRO A 321 -65.10 0.36 54.67
N PHE A 322 -64.66 0.86 55.83
CA PHE A 322 -63.24 1.03 56.17
C PHE A 322 -62.62 -0.27 56.72
N GLN A 323 -61.29 -0.36 56.72
CA GLN A 323 -60.52 -1.48 57.28
C GLN A 323 -59.36 -0.96 58.16
N GLY A 324 -58.72 -1.85 58.91
CA GLY A 324 -57.65 -1.49 59.85
C GLY A 324 -58.12 -0.62 61.02
N GLU A 325 -57.19 0.10 61.66
CA GLU A 325 -57.43 0.88 62.89
C GLU A 325 -58.58 1.91 62.74
N ILE A 326 -58.72 2.50 61.54
CA ILE A 326 -59.81 3.42 61.18
C ILE A 326 -61.18 2.77 61.40
N LYS A 327 -61.34 1.49 61.02
CA LYS A 327 -62.58 0.76 61.23
C LYS A 327 -62.88 0.61 62.71
N ASP A 328 -61.87 0.27 63.50
CA ASP A 328 -62.04 -0.01 64.93
C ASP A 328 -62.35 1.26 65.73
N ASP A 329 -61.76 2.41 65.39
CA ASP A 329 -62.09 3.69 66.03
C ASP A 329 -63.49 4.20 65.66
N LEU A 330 -63.89 4.08 64.39
CA LEU A 330 -65.25 4.45 63.98
C LEU A 330 -66.31 3.47 64.55
N GLU A 331 -65.98 2.19 64.70
CA GLU A 331 -66.83 1.24 65.43
C GLU A 331 -66.93 1.57 66.93
N LYS A 332 -65.86 2.07 67.57
CA LYS A 332 -65.94 2.58 68.96
C LYS A 332 -66.93 3.73 69.04
N ILE A 333 -66.88 4.69 68.10
CA ILE A 333 -67.79 5.85 68.05
C ILE A 333 -69.26 5.43 67.85
N LEU A 334 -69.55 4.49 66.94
CA LEU A 334 -70.91 3.96 66.76
C LEU A 334 -71.50 3.38 68.05
N LYS A 335 -70.66 2.70 68.84
CA LYS A 335 -71.01 2.04 70.11
C LYS A 335 -71.21 3.01 71.29
N LEU A 336 -70.93 4.31 71.14
CA LEU A 336 -71.17 5.32 72.18
C LEU A 336 -72.66 5.67 72.29
N VAL A 337 -73.44 4.79 72.95
CA VAL A 337 -74.91 4.89 73.08
C VAL A 337 -75.39 6.24 73.68
N GLN A 338 -74.55 6.89 74.48
CA GLN A 338 -74.82 8.18 75.15
C GLN A 338 -74.99 9.41 74.23
N TYR A 339 -74.58 9.32 72.96
CA TYR A 339 -74.74 10.42 72.00
C TYR A 339 -75.93 10.18 71.07
N ASP A 340 -76.58 11.26 70.63
CA ASP A 340 -77.64 11.17 69.61
C ASP A 340 -77.08 10.63 68.27
N PRO A 341 -77.92 10.01 67.42
CA PRO A 341 -77.44 9.42 66.16
C PRO A 341 -76.74 10.42 65.24
N VAL A 342 -77.21 11.67 65.19
CA VAL A 342 -76.59 12.77 64.43
C VAL A 342 -75.24 13.18 65.04
N GLN A 343 -75.11 13.16 66.36
CA GLN A 343 -73.85 13.46 67.06
C GLN A 343 -72.80 12.37 66.81
N ARG A 344 -73.21 11.09 66.75
CA ARG A 344 -72.31 9.97 66.38
C ARG A 344 -71.82 10.09 64.93
N LEU A 345 -72.70 10.47 63.99
CA LEU A 345 -72.28 10.78 62.62
C LEU A 345 -71.27 11.95 62.57
N GLN A 346 -71.48 13.01 63.35
CA GLN A 346 -70.52 14.12 63.41
C GLN A 346 -69.17 13.68 64.01
N LEU A 347 -69.16 12.82 65.03
CA LEU A 347 -67.92 12.26 65.59
C LEU A 347 -67.19 11.36 64.56
N ILE A 348 -67.92 10.55 63.79
CA ILE A 348 -67.38 9.74 62.69
C ILE A 348 -66.72 10.62 61.62
N ILE A 349 -67.38 11.72 61.23
CA ILE A 349 -66.85 12.68 60.25
C ILE A 349 -65.59 13.38 60.78
N ASN A 350 -65.59 13.78 62.05
CA ASN A 350 -64.44 14.45 62.67
C ASN A 350 -63.20 13.54 62.74
N GLU A 351 -63.39 12.26 63.11
CA GLU A 351 -62.27 11.32 63.23
C GLU A 351 -61.73 10.91 61.84
N LEU A 352 -62.61 10.73 60.84
CA LEU A 352 -62.19 10.56 59.44
C LEU A 352 -61.37 11.76 58.92
N ALA A 353 -61.79 12.99 59.22
CA ALA A 353 -61.07 14.20 58.81
C ALA A 353 -59.65 14.25 59.42
N LYS A 354 -59.53 13.87 60.70
CA LYS A 354 -58.26 13.76 61.43
C LYS A 354 -57.33 12.68 60.83
N THR A 355 -57.87 11.52 60.44
CA THR A 355 -57.08 10.49 59.74
C THR A 355 -56.61 10.98 58.36
N ILE A 356 -57.48 11.63 57.58
CA ILE A 356 -57.13 12.21 56.28
C ILE A 356 -56.00 13.25 56.43
N GLU A 357 -56.05 14.10 57.46
CA GLU A 357 -54.99 15.07 57.74
C GLU A 357 -53.65 14.38 58.07
N SER A 358 -53.67 13.25 58.78
CA SER A 358 -52.48 12.45 59.08
C SER A 358 -51.87 11.83 57.81
N ILE A 359 -52.69 11.15 56.99
CA ILE A 359 -52.26 10.53 55.73
C ILE A 359 -51.72 11.57 54.75
N THR A 360 -52.30 12.79 54.74
CA THR A 360 -51.84 13.91 53.92
C THR A 360 -50.45 14.40 54.34
N LYS A 361 -50.18 14.48 55.65
CA LYS A 361 -48.86 14.85 56.19
C LYS A 361 -47.80 13.79 55.91
N GLU A 362 -48.17 12.51 56.01
CA GLU A 362 -47.27 11.39 55.70
C GLU A 362 -46.90 11.37 54.21
N ASN A 363 -47.87 11.51 53.30
CA ASN A 363 -47.62 11.65 51.87
C ASN A 363 -46.71 12.84 51.53
N PHE A 364 -46.84 13.96 52.25
CA PHE A 364 -45.96 15.12 52.07
C PHE A 364 -44.51 14.83 52.51
N ILE A 365 -44.32 14.08 53.61
CA ILE A 365 -42.99 13.63 54.07
C ILE A 365 -42.38 12.65 53.07
N GLN A 366 -43.15 11.65 52.60
CA GLN A 366 -42.68 10.67 51.61
C GLN A 366 -42.29 11.35 50.29
N LYS A 367 -43.11 12.27 49.76
CA LYS A 367 -42.74 13.07 48.56
C LYS A 367 -41.45 13.88 48.77
N LYS A 368 -41.22 14.42 49.96
CA LYS A 368 -39.98 15.15 50.30
C LYS A 368 -38.77 14.22 50.41
N GLN A 369 -38.94 12.98 50.87
CA GLN A 369 -37.89 11.97 50.85
C GLN A 369 -37.57 11.53 49.41
N LEU A 370 -38.58 11.35 48.57
CA LEU A 370 -38.43 11.04 47.14
C LEU A 370 -37.70 12.14 46.36
N SER A 371 -38.01 13.42 46.61
CA SER A 371 -37.25 14.53 46.01
C SER A 371 -35.80 14.59 46.49
N ASN A 372 -35.52 14.21 47.74
CA ASN A 372 -34.17 14.16 48.28
C ASN A 372 -33.36 12.94 47.80
N LEU A 373 -34.01 11.84 47.44
CA LEU A 373 -33.36 10.69 46.79
C LEU A 373 -32.98 11.03 45.35
N ASN A 374 -33.88 11.68 44.60
CA ASN A 374 -33.59 12.13 43.24
C ASN A 374 -32.53 13.25 43.17
N SER A 375 -32.28 14.01 44.25
CA SER A 375 -31.14 14.94 44.33
C SER A 375 -29.83 14.29 44.75
N ASN A 376 -29.87 13.03 45.21
CA ASN A 376 -28.73 12.32 45.81
C ASN A 376 -28.34 11.05 45.04
N GLN A 377 -28.80 10.87 43.79
CA GLN A 377 -28.09 9.96 42.87
C GLN A 377 -26.66 10.48 42.71
N PRO A 378 -25.62 9.64 42.93
CA PRO A 378 -24.24 10.08 42.79
C PRO A 378 -23.98 10.45 41.33
N THR A 379 -23.49 11.67 41.10
CA THR A 379 -23.08 12.11 39.77
C THR A 379 -21.86 11.31 39.33
N SER A 380 -22.09 10.30 38.47
CA SER A 380 -21.10 9.44 37.79
C SER A 380 -20.20 10.21 36.79
N CYS A 381 -19.94 11.49 37.06
CA CYS A 381 -19.29 12.45 36.19
C CYS A 381 -17.84 12.71 36.61
N GLU A 382 -17.52 12.62 37.91
CA GLU A 382 -16.15 12.83 38.41
C GLU A 382 -15.21 11.68 38.00
N ASP A 383 -15.64 10.42 38.15
CA ASP A 383 -14.85 9.26 37.70
C ASP A 383 -14.66 9.23 36.17
N GLN A 384 -15.68 9.62 35.39
CA GLN A 384 -15.52 9.79 33.94
C GLN A 384 -14.52 10.89 33.57
N GLY A 385 -14.33 11.89 34.44
CA GLY A 385 -13.25 12.87 34.34
C GLY A 385 -11.89 12.19 34.48
N ASN A 386 -11.68 11.47 35.59
CA ASN A 386 -10.44 10.74 35.87
C ASN A 386 -10.06 9.75 34.75
N TYR A 387 -11.01 8.93 34.29
CA TYR A 387 -10.75 7.99 33.19
C TYR A 387 -10.44 8.70 31.86
N LYS A 388 -11.11 9.83 31.55
CA LYS A 388 -10.77 10.65 30.37
C LYS A 388 -9.38 11.29 30.49
N GLU A 389 -8.98 11.73 31.68
CA GLU A 389 -7.68 12.38 31.89
C GLU A 389 -6.52 11.37 31.85
N ILE A 390 -6.74 10.15 32.37
CA ILE A 390 -5.82 9.01 32.20
C ILE A 390 -5.70 8.61 30.72
N LEU A 391 -6.82 8.44 30.00
CA LEU A 391 -6.82 8.11 28.57
C LEU A 391 -6.16 9.22 27.73
N ALA A 392 -6.46 10.49 28.02
CA ALA A 392 -5.84 11.63 27.34
C ALA A 392 -4.33 11.69 27.59
N SER A 393 -3.88 11.40 28.82
CA SER A 393 -2.46 11.30 29.17
C SER A 393 -1.76 10.15 28.41
N LEU A 394 -2.39 8.97 28.37
CA LEU A 394 -1.88 7.80 27.66
C LEU A 394 -1.78 8.04 26.15
N ILE A 395 -2.82 8.61 25.52
CA ILE A 395 -2.86 8.97 24.09
C ILE A 395 -1.84 10.07 23.77
N THR A 396 -1.64 11.04 24.67
CA THR A 396 -0.62 12.09 24.50
C THR A 396 0.79 11.50 24.57
N TYR A 397 1.04 10.56 25.47
CA TYR A 397 2.32 9.87 25.56
C TYR A 397 2.59 9.00 24.32
N LEU A 398 1.60 8.21 23.89
CA LEU A 398 1.67 7.37 22.67
C LEU A 398 1.88 8.19 21.38
N ARG A 399 1.38 9.43 21.32
CA ARG A 399 1.69 10.35 20.22
C ARG A 399 3.13 10.86 20.29
N ASN A 400 3.63 11.15 21.48
CA ASN A 400 5.00 11.64 21.69
C ASN A 400 6.07 10.56 21.51
N SER A 401 5.75 9.28 21.72
CA SER A 401 6.65 8.14 21.49
C SER A 401 6.80 7.73 20.01
N SER A 402 6.26 8.50 19.05
CA SER A 402 6.34 8.24 17.61
C SER A 402 7.73 8.43 16.96
N ASN A 403 8.78 8.61 17.77
CA ASN A 403 10.18 8.76 17.35
C ASN A 403 11.12 7.77 18.07
N ILE A 404 10.73 6.50 18.16
CA ILE A 404 11.60 5.41 18.63
C ILE A 404 11.92 4.50 17.43
N PRO A 405 13.19 4.17 17.13
CA PRO A 405 13.54 3.29 16.02
C PRO A 405 13.06 1.85 16.23
N GLU A 406 12.68 1.17 15.15
CA GLU A 406 12.49 -0.28 15.14
C GLU A 406 13.83 -0.97 15.44
N ASN A 407 13.94 -1.61 16.61
CA ASN A 407 14.65 -2.87 16.94
C ASN A 407 15.12 -2.89 18.40
N GLY A 408 14.48 -3.71 19.23
CA GLY A 408 14.89 -3.98 20.61
C GLY A 408 13.76 -4.60 21.44
N GLU A 409 14.02 -5.75 22.05
CA GLU A 409 13.14 -6.32 23.07
C GLU A 409 13.39 -5.57 24.38
N ASP A 410 12.56 -4.55 24.66
CA ASP A 410 12.75 -3.66 25.81
C ASP A 410 12.10 -4.26 27.07
N ASP A 411 12.89 -5.07 27.79
CA ASP A 411 12.50 -5.69 29.06
C ASP A 411 12.11 -4.63 30.12
N GLU A 412 12.64 -3.41 30.10
CA GLU A 412 12.24 -2.38 31.07
C GLU A 412 10.81 -1.91 30.81
N PHE A 413 10.42 -1.74 29.54
CA PHE A 413 9.03 -1.44 29.17
C PHE A 413 8.08 -2.59 29.52
N ASN A 414 8.44 -3.84 29.20
CA ASN A 414 7.61 -5.01 29.51
C ASN A 414 7.42 -5.20 31.02
N ASN A 415 8.49 -5.03 31.82
CA ASN A 415 8.40 -5.11 33.29
C ASN A 415 7.58 -3.96 33.88
N PHE A 416 7.72 -2.73 33.36
CA PHE A 416 6.90 -1.59 33.80
C PHE A 416 5.41 -1.80 33.49
N ILE A 417 5.09 -2.31 32.30
CA ILE A 417 3.71 -2.66 31.91
C ILE A 417 3.15 -3.76 32.84
N ALA A 418 3.91 -4.82 33.12
CA ALA A 418 3.51 -5.88 34.04
C ALA A 418 3.32 -5.35 35.49
N GLU A 419 4.19 -4.46 35.97
CA GLU A 419 4.05 -3.80 37.27
C GLU A 419 2.76 -2.98 37.32
N LYS A 420 2.44 -2.21 36.27
CA LYS A 420 1.21 -1.39 36.24
C LYS A 420 -0.06 -2.21 36.08
N PHE A 421 -0.05 -3.31 35.32
CA PHE A 421 -1.17 -4.27 35.36
C PHE A 421 -1.36 -4.86 36.75
N SER A 422 -0.31 -5.35 37.41
CA SER A 422 -0.42 -5.92 38.78
C SER A 422 -0.93 -4.91 39.83
N ASN A 423 -0.61 -3.63 39.70
CA ASN A 423 -1.19 -2.57 40.55
C ASN A 423 -2.67 -2.31 40.22
N ILE A 424 -3.06 -2.30 38.94
CA ILE A 424 -4.45 -2.14 38.50
C ILE A 424 -5.29 -3.34 38.96
N ASP A 425 -4.77 -4.56 38.80
CA ASP A 425 -5.40 -5.79 39.25
C ASP A 425 -5.67 -5.76 40.75
N GLN A 426 -4.72 -5.32 41.59
CA GLN A 426 -4.97 -5.15 43.03
C GLN A 426 -6.08 -4.14 43.34
N ILE A 427 -6.13 -3.01 42.64
CA ILE A 427 -7.18 -1.99 42.83
C ILE A 427 -8.55 -2.53 42.40
N ILE A 428 -8.61 -3.29 41.31
CA ILE A 428 -9.83 -4.00 40.87
C ILE A 428 -10.22 -5.05 41.92
N ASP A 429 -9.28 -5.87 42.40
CA ASP A 429 -9.55 -6.91 43.38
C ASP A 429 -10.01 -6.33 44.73
N GLU A 430 -9.53 -5.15 45.15
CA GLU A 430 -10.03 -4.47 46.35
C GLU A 430 -11.41 -3.85 46.13
N LYS A 431 -11.65 -3.18 44.99
CA LYS A 431 -12.97 -2.58 44.67
C LYS A 431 -14.07 -3.60 44.43
N MET A 432 -13.78 -4.69 43.74
CA MET A 432 -14.77 -5.71 43.38
C MET A 432 -15.18 -6.56 44.59
N LYS A 433 -14.36 -6.66 45.65
CA LYS A 433 -14.76 -7.29 46.92
C LYS A 433 -15.84 -6.53 47.70
N GLU A 434 -16.22 -5.33 47.26
CA GLU A 434 -17.34 -4.57 47.82
C GLU A 434 -18.71 -4.93 47.20
N ASP A 435 -18.75 -5.74 46.13
CA ASP A 435 -19.98 -6.21 45.46
C ASP A 435 -20.33 -7.66 45.84
N GLU A 436 -21.57 -7.91 46.30
CA GLU A 436 -22.06 -9.25 46.66
C GLU A 436 -22.09 -10.25 45.49
N ASN A 437 -22.00 -9.78 44.23
CA ASN A 437 -22.08 -10.59 43.03
C ASN A 437 -20.70 -10.93 42.42
N TYR A 438 -19.59 -10.43 42.98
CA TYR A 438 -18.26 -10.62 42.41
C TYR A 438 -17.74 -12.06 42.54
N ILE A 439 -17.31 -12.63 41.41
CA ILE A 439 -16.67 -13.94 41.33
C ILE A 439 -15.15 -13.72 41.23
N ASN A 440 -14.42 -14.11 42.27
CA ASN A 440 -12.96 -14.04 42.30
C ASN A 440 -12.34 -14.87 41.15
N ASN A 441 -11.32 -14.34 40.46
CA ASN A 441 -10.66 -15.03 39.34
C ASN A 441 -10.09 -16.42 39.70
N SER A 442 -9.78 -16.69 40.98
CA SER A 442 -9.36 -18.01 41.46
C SER A 442 -10.49 -19.05 41.59
N PHE A 443 -11.76 -18.66 41.43
CA PHE A 443 -12.93 -19.53 41.62
C PHE A 443 -12.90 -20.79 40.74
N PHE A 444 -12.52 -20.67 39.46
CA PHE A 444 -12.40 -21.85 38.58
C PHE A 444 -11.22 -22.76 38.95
N MET A 445 -10.27 -22.28 39.75
CA MET A 445 -9.05 -22.99 40.19
C MET A 445 -9.13 -23.54 41.62
N GLU A 446 -10.11 -23.13 42.45
CA GLU A 446 -10.25 -23.62 43.82
C GLU A 446 -10.55 -25.13 43.85
N LYS A 447 -9.79 -25.92 44.62
CA LYS A 447 -9.84 -27.40 44.52
C LYS A 447 -11.10 -28.03 45.13
N ASP A 448 -11.87 -27.30 45.93
CA ASP A 448 -13.10 -27.79 46.52
C ASP A 448 -14.24 -27.77 45.49
N ILE A 449 -14.92 -28.90 45.29
CA ILE A 449 -15.99 -29.05 44.30
C ILE A 449 -17.35 -28.74 44.93
N GLU A 450 -17.55 -29.01 46.21
CA GLU A 450 -18.85 -28.81 46.87
C GLU A 450 -19.10 -27.32 47.13
N LYS A 451 -18.10 -26.59 47.63
CA LYS A 451 -18.17 -25.13 47.75
C LYS A 451 -18.53 -24.43 46.43
N ARG A 452 -17.91 -24.85 45.32
CA ARG A 452 -18.15 -24.24 44.01
C ARG A 452 -19.55 -24.53 43.50
N LYS A 453 -20.09 -25.73 43.73
CA LYS A 453 -21.52 -26.03 43.47
C LYS A 453 -22.44 -25.14 44.31
N GLU A 454 -22.16 -24.99 45.61
CA GLU A 454 -22.98 -24.16 46.52
C GLU A 454 -23.00 -22.70 46.06
N MET A 455 -21.83 -22.15 45.72
CA MET A 455 -21.69 -20.77 45.24
C MET A 455 -22.35 -20.57 43.87
N ILE A 456 -22.17 -21.49 42.91
CA ILE A 456 -22.89 -21.49 41.62
C ILE A 456 -24.40 -21.58 41.83
N THR A 457 -24.89 -22.40 42.75
CA THR A 457 -26.33 -22.55 43.02
C THR A 457 -26.93 -21.26 43.60
N ASN A 458 -26.20 -20.57 44.49
CA ASN A 458 -26.61 -19.27 45.03
C ASN A 458 -26.58 -18.13 44.00
N LEU A 459 -25.68 -18.19 42.99
CA LEU A 459 -25.62 -17.21 41.89
C LEU A 459 -26.72 -17.47 40.84
N LEU A 460 -26.93 -18.73 40.44
CA LEU A 460 -27.93 -19.12 39.42
C LEU A 460 -29.40 -18.95 39.86
N THR A 461 -29.67 -18.58 41.11
CA THR A 461 -31.03 -18.42 41.65
C THR A 461 -31.54 -16.98 41.67
N LYS A 462 -30.75 -16.01 41.18
CA LYS A 462 -31.09 -14.57 41.26
C LYS A 462 -31.37 -13.87 39.92
N ASP A 463 -30.60 -14.11 38.85
CA ASP A 463 -30.83 -13.52 37.52
C ASP A 463 -30.21 -14.36 36.39
N ASP A 464 -30.83 -14.34 35.20
CA ASP A 464 -30.30 -14.98 33.98
C ASP A 464 -29.10 -14.20 33.41
N ILE A 465 -29.00 -12.88 33.63
CA ILE A 465 -27.84 -12.09 33.19
C ILE A 465 -26.56 -12.55 33.90
N THR A 466 -26.62 -12.80 35.22
CA THR A 466 -25.49 -13.31 36.00
C THR A 466 -25.04 -14.69 35.53
N ARG A 467 -26.00 -15.55 35.13
CA ARG A 467 -25.73 -16.86 34.53
C ARG A 467 -24.95 -16.75 33.22
N ASP A 468 -25.38 -15.89 32.31
CA ASP A 468 -24.74 -15.77 30.99
C ASP A 468 -23.34 -15.12 31.08
N VAL A 469 -23.13 -14.19 32.02
CA VAL A 469 -21.77 -13.69 32.35
C VAL A 469 -20.87 -14.79 32.90
N LEU A 470 -21.38 -15.64 33.79
CA LEU A 470 -20.62 -16.77 34.37
C LEU A 470 -20.25 -17.81 33.29
N ILE A 471 -21.15 -18.07 32.33
CA ILE A 471 -20.86 -18.89 31.14
C ILE A 471 -19.78 -18.25 30.26
N ALA A 472 -19.85 -16.94 30.01
CA ALA A 472 -18.83 -16.23 29.23
C ALA A 472 -17.44 -16.28 29.89
N GLN A 473 -17.34 -16.05 31.20
CA GLN A 473 -16.08 -16.18 31.94
C GLN A 473 -15.54 -17.62 31.95
N PHE A 474 -16.40 -18.63 32.01
CA PHE A 474 -15.99 -20.04 31.89
C PHE A 474 -15.40 -20.35 30.50
N LEU A 475 -16.02 -19.85 29.42
CA LEU A 475 -15.52 -20.05 28.05
C LEU A 475 -14.17 -19.33 27.83
N ILE A 476 -14.05 -18.07 28.27
CA ILE A 476 -12.78 -17.32 28.20
C ILE A 476 -11.66 -18.04 28.99
N SER A 477 -12.01 -18.68 30.12
CA SER A 477 -11.07 -19.48 30.93
C SER A 477 -10.66 -20.80 30.26
N MET A 478 -11.44 -21.32 29.31
CA MET A 478 -11.09 -22.51 28.52
C MET A 478 -10.11 -22.16 27.40
N ASP A 479 -10.33 -21.08 26.65
CA ASP A 479 -9.43 -20.63 25.56
C ASP A 479 -8.00 -20.38 26.04
N HIS A 480 -7.82 -19.89 27.27
CA HIS A 480 -6.50 -19.66 27.86
C HIS A 480 -5.73 -20.94 28.25
N ASN A 481 -6.30 -22.13 28.02
CA ASN A 481 -5.71 -23.42 28.37
C ASN A 481 -5.35 -24.32 27.16
N GLU A 482 -5.39 -23.84 25.91
CA GLU A 482 -4.76 -24.58 24.81
C GLU A 482 -3.22 -24.61 24.97
N PRO A 483 -2.60 -25.80 25.06
CA PRO A 483 -1.17 -25.91 25.33
C PRO A 483 -0.34 -25.63 24.06
N LYS A 484 0.17 -24.40 23.94
CA LYS A 484 1.24 -24.05 23.00
C LYS A 484 2.37 -25.08 23.06
N LYS A 485 2.62 -25.82 21.97
CA LYS A 485 3.78 -26.72 21.87
C LYS A 485 5.02 -25.97 21.36
N PRO A 486 6.22 -26.26 21.89
CA PRO A 486 7.46 -25.59 21.51
C PRO A 486 8.10 -26.21 20.26
N GLU A 487 9.17 -25.58 19.78
CA GLU A 487 9.99 -26.04 18.65
C GLU A 487 11.05 -27.10 19.04
N GLU A 488 11.71 -27.62 18.00
CA GLU A 488 12.98 -28.37 17.97
C GLU A 488 13.05 -29.90 18.23
N THR A 489 14.06 -30.50 17.56
CA THR A 489 14.64 -31.86 17.68
C THR A 489 13.87 -33.10 17.19
N GLU A 490 14.19 -33.48 15.96
CA GLU A 490 14.70 -34.80 15.50
C GLU A 490 14.04 -36.18 15.86
N ASN A 491 13.85 -36.95 14.78
CA ASN A 491 14.04 -38.41 14.61
C ASN A 491 12.93 -39.45 14.94
N ALA A 492 12.75 -40.33 13.93
CA ALA A 492 12.44 -41.77 13.99
C ALA A 492 10.98 -42.29 14.16
N ASN A 493 10.42 -42.67 13.00
CA ASN A 493 9.82 -43.97 12.66
C ASN A 493 8.40 -44.43 13.12
N GLU A 494 7.68 -44.93 12.10
CA GLU A 494 6.82 -46.13 12.05
C GLU A 494 5.43 -46.14 12.72
N ASN A 495 4.42 -46.25 11.85
CA ASN A 495 3.28 -47.20 11.89
C ASN A 495 2.20 -47.05 13.00
N GLU A 496 0.92 -47.35 12.76
CA GLU A 496 0.17 -47.68 11.53
C GLU A 496 -1.36 -47.49 11.75
N ASN A 497 -2.10 -47.35 10.64
CA ASN A 497 -3.49 -47.80 10.43
C ASN A 497 -4.67 -47.32 11.32
N ASN A 498 -5.67 -46.75 10.62
CA ASN A 498 -7.12 -47.00 10.75
C ASN A 498 -7.86 -46.41 12.00
N GLU A 499 -9.16 -46.05 11.94
CA GLU A 499 -10.16 -46.11 10.86
C GLU A 499 -11.26 -45.01 11.04
N GLU A 500 -12.03 -44.80 9.97
CA GLU A 500 -13.45 -44.39 9.83
C GLU A 500 -14.35 -44.00 11.03
N SER A 501 -15.43 -43.20 10.89
CA SER A 501 -15.90 -42.27 9.82
C SER A 501 -17.19 -41.51 10.22
N VAL A 502 -17.62 -40.55 9.37
CA VAL A 502 -19.02 -40.13 9.08
C VAL A 502 -19.89 -39.56 10.24
N PHE A 503 -20.20 -38.27 10.15
CA PHE A 503 -21.50 -37.83 9.59
C PHE A 503 -21.42 -36.43 8.96
N GLU A 504 -22.02 -36.27 7.77
CA GLU A 504 -22.14 -34.99 7.04
C GLU A 504 -23.55 -34.42 7.20
N GLU A 505 -23.73 -33.09 7.17
CA GLU A 505 -24.99 -32.52 6.66
C GLU A 505 -24.82 -31.15 5.95
N ASN A 506 -24.58 -31.24 4.64
CA ASN A 506 -25.09 -30.36 3.56
C ASN A 506 -25.02 -28.81 3.70
N LEU A 507 -24.00 -28.22 3.07
CA LEU A 507 -24.04 -26.89 2.40
C LEU A 507 -23.07 -26.94 1.18
N PRO A 508 -23.14 -26.03 0.17
CA PRO A 508 -22.84 -26.38 -1.22
C PRO A 508 -21.36 -26.74 -1.51
N GLN A 509 -21.13 -28.03 -1.72
CA GLN A 509 -19.81 -28.67 -1.82
C GLN A 509 -19.01 -28.26 -3.09
N ASN A 510 -19.66 -27.72 -4.12
CA ASN A 510 -19.07 -27.54 -5.45
C ASN A 510 -17.99 -26.45 -5.49
N ASP A 511 -18.27 -25.26 -4.95
CA ASP A 511 -17.34 -24.12 -5.00
C ASP A 511 -16.16 -24.29 -4.04
N LEU A 512 -16.41 -24.90 -2.87
CA LEU A 512 -15.35 -25.25 -1.93
C LEU A 512 -14.44 -26.34 -2.49
N GLN A 513 -14.99 -27.40 -3.12
CA GLN A 513 -14.18 -28.44 -3.75
C GLN A 513 -13.37 -27.90 -4.95
N ASN A 514 -13.93 -27.00 -5.75
CA ASN A 514 -13.18 -26.33 -6.83
C ASN A 514 -12.02 -25.49 -6.25
N THR A 515 -12.27 -24.71 -5.20
CA THR A 515 -11.22 -23.92 -4.52
C THR A 515 -10.12 -24.80 -3.94
N ILE A 516 -10.48 -25.92 -3.30
CA ILE A 516 -9.53 -26.93 -2.78
C ILE A 516 -8.74 -27.58 -3.91
N ASN A 517 -9.39 -27.91 -5.03
CA ASN A 517 -8.71 -28.49 -6.21
C ASN A 517 -7.71 -27.51 -6.83
N GLU A 518 -8.08 -26.24 -6.99
CA GLU A 518 -7.19 -25.20 -7.50
C GLU A 518 -5.99 -24.94 -6.57
N GLN A 519 -6.22 -24.87 -5.26
CA GLN A 519 -5.15 -24.74 -4.27
C GLN A 519 -4.23 -25.98 -4.26
N ALA A 520 -4.79 -27.19 -4.37
CA ALA A 520 -4.01 -28.41 -4.49
C ALA A 520 -3.16 -28.44 -5.78
N GLU A 521 -3.68 -27.94 -6.90
CA GLU A 521 -2.93 -27.85 -8.16
C GLU A 521 -1.83 -26.78 -8.09
N GLN A 522 -2.08 -25.63 -7.45
CA GLN A 522 -1.05 -24.61 -7.16
C GLN A 522 0.06 -25.18 -6.25
N ILE A 523 -0.31 -25.89 -5.18
CA ILE A 523 0.63 -26.58 -4.30
C ILE A 523 1.43 -27.65 -5.06
N HIS A 524 0.82 -28.38 -5.99
CA HIS A 524 1.52 -29.33 -6.85
C HIS A 524 2.53 -28.63 -7.77
N LYS A 525 2.12 -27.55 -8.45
CA LYS A 525 3.00 -26.72 -9.31
C LYS A 525 4.19 -26.16 -8.52
N LEU A 526 3.98 -25.68 -7.29
CA LEU A 526 5.04 -25.19 -6.39
C LEU A 526 5.96 -26.31 -5.89
N LYS A 527 5.44 -27.51 -5.58
CA LYS A 527 6.25 -28.69 -5.26
C LYS A 527 7.11 -29.11 -6.45
N GLU A 528 6.59 -29.04 -7.66
CA GLU A 528 7.31 -29.41 -8.89
C GLU A 528 8.41 -28.39 -9.27
N THR A 529 8.15 -27.08 -9.15
CA THR A 529 9.19 -26.06 -9.36
C THR A 529 10.29 -26.13 -8.29
N ARG A 530 9.93 -26.35 -7.02
CA ARG A 530 10.90 -26.60 -5.92
C ARG A 530 11.78 -27.82 -6.22
N ARG A 531 11.21 -28.91 -6.74
CA ARG A 531 11.96 -30.11 -7.15
C ARG A 531 12.92 -29.82 -8.31
N LYS A 532 12.47 -29.13 -9.35
CA LYS A 532 13.29 -28.71 -10.50
C LYS A 532 14.44 -27.77 -10.09
N MET A 533 14.21 -26.85 -9.15
CA MET A 533 15.27 -26.02 -8.58
C MET A 533 16.29 -26.85 -7.79
N TYR A 534 15.84 -27.78 -6.95
CA TYR A 534 16.73 -28.65 -6.16
C TYR A 534 17.61 -29.54 -7.05
N ASP A 535 17.04 -30.15 -8.10
CA ASP A 535 17.80 -30.93 -9.07
C ASP A 535 18.82 -30.09 -9.84
N ASN A 536 18.51 -28.84 -10.16
CA ASN A 536 19.44 -27.91 -10.80
C ASN A 536 20.58 -27.48 -9.86
N ILE A 537 20.28 -27.19 -8.59
CA ILE A 537 21.29 -26.89 -7.57
C ILE A 537 22.23 -28.09 -7.39
N LYS A 538 21.68 -29.31 -7.32
CA LYS A 538 22.47 -30.55 -7.19
C LYS A 538 23.38 -30.79 -8.39
N LYS A 539 22.92 -30.51 -9.63
CA LYS A 539 23.74 -30.53 -10.84
C LYS A 539 24.87 -29.48 -10.83
N LEU A 540 24.58 -28.26 -10.39
CA LEU A 540 25.56 -27.18 -10.27
C LEU A 540 26.64 -27.50 -9.22
N GLN A 541 26.24 -28.09 -8.08
CA GLN A 541 27.18 -28.56 -7.05
C GLN A 541 28.09 -29.67 -7.58
N ALA A 542 27.55 -30.66 -8.31
CA ALA A 542 28.34 -31.71 -8.94
C ALA A 542 29.33 -31.16 -9.97
N ALA A 543 28.89 -30.26 -10.85
CA ALA A 543 29.74 -29.62 -11.86
C ALA A 543 30.86 -28.77 -11.23
N LYS A 544 30.57 -28.04 -10.12
CA LYS A 544 31.58 -27.29 -9.36
C LYS A 544 32.64 -28.23 -8.78
N LEU A 545 32.25 -29.38 -8.24
CA LEU A 545 33.16 -30.36 -7.66
C LEU A 545 34.03 -31.04 -8.72
N GLU A 546 33.48 -31.37 -9.89
CA GLU A 546 34.22 -31.92 -11.04
C GLU A 546 35.22 -30.90 -11.63
N LEU A 547 34.90 -29.61 -11.59
CA LEU A 547 35.83 -28.54 -12.02
C LEU A 547 36.97 -28.38 -11.00
N GLN A 548 36.69 -28.50 -9.70
CA GLN A 548 37.68 -28.45 -8.63
C GLN A 548 38.65 -29.64 -8.65
N THR A 549 38.18 -30.87 -8.97
CA THR A 549 39.09 -32.01 -9.15
C THR A 549 39.99 -31.84 -10.37
N LYS A 550 39.47 -31.34 -11.50
CA LYS A 550 40.28 -31.04 -12.71
C LYS A 550 41.34 -29.97 -12.48
N ASP A 551 41.06 -28.94 -11.68
CA ASP A 551 42.06 -27.93 -11.28
C ASP A 551 43.17 -28.53 -10.40
N SER A 552 42.81 -29.43 -9.46
CA SER A 552 43.82 -30.14 -8.64
C SER A 552 44.70 -31.09 -9.46
N GLU A 553 44.13 -31.79 -10.45
CA GLU A 553 44.90 -32.58 -11.42
C GLU A 553 45.84 -31.73 -12.26
N GLN A 554 45.40 -30.55 -12.72
CA GLN A 554 46.25 -29.66 -13.51
C GLN A 554 47.42 -29.13 -12.68
N LYS A 555 47.20 -28.76 -11.42
CA LYS A 555 48.28 -28.37 -10.49
C LYS A 555 49.26 -29.52 -10.26
N SER A 556 48.78 -30.75 -10.06
CA SER A 556 49.66 -31.93 -9.96
C SER A 556 50.50 -32.15 -11.24
N LYS A 557 49.92 -31.94 -12.43
CA LYS A 557 50.62 -32.07 -13.72
C LYS A 557 51.63 -30.94 -13.96
N ILE A 558 51.35 -29.72 -13.49
CA ILE A 558 52.30 -28.59 -13.53
C ILE A 558 53.53 -28.90 -12.67
N ASN A 559 53.34 -29.27 -11.40
CA ASN A 559 54.44 -29.58 -10.49
C ASN A 559 55.33 -30.73 -11.00
N ALA A 560 54.75 -31.71 -11.68
CA ALA A 560 55.49 -32.81 -12.31
C ALA A 560 56.37 -32.33 -13.49
N LEU A 561 55.85 -31.44 -14.34
CA LEU A 561 56.59 -30.85 -15.46
C LEU A 561 57.69 -29.89 -15.00
N GLU A 562 57.49 -29.19 -13.89
CA GLU A 562 58.53 -28.36 -13.27
C GLU A 562 59.71 -29.22 -12.77
N LEU A 563 59.43 -30.36 -12.13
CA LEU A 563 60.45 -31.35 -11.75
C LEU A 563 61.20 -31.95 -12.94
N GLU A 564 60.53 -32.16 -14.07
CA GLU A 564 61.15 -32.64 -15.32
C GLU A 564 62.07 -31.57 -15.94
N ILE A 565 61.63 -30.31 -15.98
CA ILE A 565 62.45 -29.16 -16.42
C ILE A 565 63.71 -29.02 -15.55
N ASP A 566 63.59 -29.17 -14.23
CA ASP A 566 64.70 -29.08 -13.28
C ASP A 566 65.77 -30.16 -13.54
N ASN A 567 65.33 -31.39 -13.84
CA ASN A 567 66.23 -32.49 -14.18
C ASN A 567 66.94 -32.25 -15.52
N VAL A 568 66.21 -31.81 -16.56
CA VAL A 568 66.80 -31.48 -17.88
C VAL A 568 67.83 -30.34 -17.77
N GLN A 569 67.61 -29.35 -16.90
CA GLN A 569 68.60 -28.31 -16.63
C GLN A 569 69.88 -28.87 -15.98
N ARG A 570 69.75 -29.79 -15.03
CA ARG A 570 70.91 -30.45 -14.39
C ARG A 570 71.72 -31.29 -15.40
N GLU A 571 71.04 -32.06 -16.26
CA GLU A 571 71.72 -32.82 -17.33
C GLU A 571 72.47 -31.92 -18.31
N ASN A 572 71.86 -30.81 -18.74
CA ASN A 572 72.50 -29.85 -19.63
C ASN A 572 73.78 -29.24 -19.03
N ASN A 573 73.76 -28.90 -17.73
CA ASN A 573 74.94 -28.41 -17.01
C ASN A 573 76.06 -29.49 -16.94
N ILE A 574 75.71 -30.76 -16.76
CA ILE A 574 76.66 -31.88 -16.77
C ILE A 574 77.28 -32.08 -18.17
N LEU A 575 76.50 -31.90 -19.24
CA LEU A 575 76.97 -31.99 -20.62
C LEU A 575 77.93 -30.84 -20.98
N GLN A 576 77.66 -29.61 -20.53
CA GLN A 576 78.57 -28.47 -20.71
C GLN A 576 79.93 -28.70 -20.03
N LEU A 577 79.93 -29.25 -18.81
CA LEU A 577 81.16 -29.63 -18.11
C LEU A 577 81.99 -30.66 -18.90
N LYS A 578 81.36 -31.67 -19.53
CA LYS A 578 82.05 -32.66 -20.37
C LYS A 578 82.66 -32.05 -21.63
N ILE A 579 81.96 -31.11 -22.29
CA ILE A 579 82.47 -30.42 -23.49
C ILE A 579 83.73 -29.61 -23.16
N ASN A 580 83.73 -28.89 -22.02
CA ASN A 580 84.87 -28.08 -21.60
C ASN A 580 86.13 -28.92 -21.33
N VAL A 581 85.98 -30.14 -20.80
CA VAL A 581 87.11 -31.08 -20.61
C VAL A 581 87.65 -31.57 -21.96
N LEU A 582 86.78 -32.02 -22.87
CA LEU A 582 87.19 -32.53 -24.18
C LEU A 582 87.94 -31.49 -25.03
N ASN A 583 87.52 -30.22 -24.96
CA ASN A 583 88.20 -29.14 -25.68
C ASN A 583 89.63 -28.88 -25.15
N HIS A 584 89.91 -29.17 -23.88
CA HIS A 584 91.25 -29.06 -23.29
C HIS A 584 92.19 -30.16 -23.80
N ASP A 585 91.72 -31.41 -23.85
CA ASP A 585 92.49 -32.56 -24.36
C ASP A 585 92.90 -32.40 -25.84
N ILE A 586 92.03 -31.79 -26.66
CA ILE A 586 92.30 -31.53 -28.09
C ILE A 586 93.42 -30.50 -28.25
N ALA A 587 93.42 -29.43 -27.44
CA ALA A 587 94.46 -28.41 -27.47
C ALA A 587 95.86 -28.98 -27.14
N MET A 588 95.93 -29.87 -26.13
CA MET A 588 97.18 -30.54 -25.74
C MET A 588 97.78 -31.40 -26.86
N LYS A 589 96.96 -32.16 -27.60
CA LYS A 589 97.45 -33.02 -28.69
C LYS A 589 97.95 -32.24 -29.91
N ASN A 590 97.30 -31.13 -30.23
CA ASN A 590 97.71 -30.30 -31.37
C ASN A 590 99.07 -29.62 -31.16
N ALA A 591 99.51 -29.42 -29.91
CA ALA A 591 100.85 -28.90 -29.61
C ALA A 591 101.97 -29.89 -30.00
N GLN A 592 101.78 -31.19 -29.73
CA GLN A 592 102.81 -32.21 -29.95
C GLN A 592 103.11 -32.46 -31.44
N ILE A 593 102.08 -32.39 -32.30
CA ILE A 593 102.20 -32.70 -33.74
C ILE A 593 103.07 -31.68 -34.50
N ASN A 594 103.18 -30.44 -33.99
CA ASN A 594 104.00 -29.41 -34.63
C ASN A 594 105.52 -29.55 -34.36
N GLU A 595 105.94 -30.37 -33.39
CA GLU A 595 107.36 -30.46 -32.97
C GLU A 595 108.17 -31.47 -33.80
N GLU A 596 107.51 -32.42 -34.49
CA GLU A 596 108.17 -33.51 -35.23
C GLU A 596 108.51 -33.20 -36.70
N LEU A 597 108.03 -32.07 -37.26
CA LEU A 597 108.05 -31.81 -38.71
C LEU A 597 109.25 -31.01 -39.26
N GLU A 598 110.16 -30.50 -38.41
CA GLU A 598 111.21 -29.56 -38.84
C GLU A 598 112.58 -30.16 -39.27
N LYS A 599 112.78 -31.49 -39.30
CA LYS A 599 114.14 -32.06 -39.45
C LYS A 599 114.32 -33.15 -40.54
N LYS A 600 114.79 -32.67 -41.71
CA LYS A 600 115.58 -33.30 -42.82
C LYS A 600 114.88 -33.15 -44.19
N ASP A 601 115.54 -32.73 -45.27
CA ASP A 601 116.72 -33.36 -45.91
C ASP A 601 117.63 -32.36 -46.67
N ASN A 602 118.88 -32.75 -46.91
CA ASN A 602 119.84 -32.26 -47.93
C ASN A 602 121.22 -32.94 -47.71
N GLU A 603 122.10 -33.16 -48.69
CA GLU A 603 121.95 -33.36 -50.14
C GLU A 603 123.31 -33.89 -50.71
N ASN A 604 123.29 -34.82 -51.68
CA ASN A 604 124.38 -35.02 -52.67
C ASN A 604 125.79 -35.40 -52.10
N LYS A 605 126.89 -35.67 -52.85
CA LYS A 605 127.30 -35.78 -54.29
C LYS A 605 128.54 -36.75 -54.33
N ASP A 606 129.34 -37.02 -55.38
CA ASP A 606 129.53 -36.63 -56.79
C ASP A 606 130.18 -37.87 -57.51
N PHE A 607 129.87 -38.24 -58.76
CA PHE A 607 130.50 -37.79 -60.02
C PHE A 607 131.90 -38.37 -60.36
N GLN A 608 131.96 -39.68 -60.64
CA GLN A 608 133.00 -40.24 -61.55
C GLN A 608 132.50 -41.39 -62.45
N MET A 609 131.43 -42.10 -62.08
CA MET A 609 130.75 -43.09 -62.95
C MET A 609 129.91 -42.48 -64.11
N LEU A 610 129.99 -41.17 -64.36
CA LEU A 610 128.97 -40.47 -65.16
C LEU A 610 128.84 -41.02 -66.60
N GLN A 611 129.93 -41.50 -67.21
CA GLN A 611 129.94 -41.88 -68.62
C GLN A 611 129.19 -43.20 -68.89
N GLU A 612 129.29 -44.20 -68.01
CA GLU A 612 128.40 -45.37 -68.04
C GLU A 612 126.97 -44.99 -67.60
N LYS A 613 126.86 -44.05 -66.65
CA LYS A 613 125.58 -43.58 -66.14
C LYS A 613 124.74 -42.85 -67.20
N VAL A 614 125.31 -42.27 -68.26
CA VAL A 614 124.53 -41.71 -69.39
C VAL A 614 123.72 -42.81 -70.08
N LEU A 615 124.31 -43.97 -70.38
CA LEU A 615 123.59 -45.08 -71.02
C LEU A 615 122.57 -45.75 -70.08
N SER A 616 122.81 -45.76 -68.76
CA SER A 616 121.76 -46.15 -67.81
C SER A 616 120.66 -45.09 -67.74
N LEU A 617 121.00 -43.81 -67.77
CA LEU A 617 120.07 -42.68 -67.69
C LEU A 617 119.22 -42.52 -68.95
N GLU A 618 119.69 -42.85 -70.15
CA GLU A 618 118.83 -42.92 -71.34
C GLU A 618 117.76 -44.01 -71.19
N LYS A 619 118.14 -45.14 -70.58
CA LYS A 619 117.23 -46.26 -70.31
C LYS A 619 116.26 -45.94 -69.16
N ASP A 620 116.73 -45.32 -68.09
CA ASP A 620 115.91 -44.79 -67.00
C ASP A 620 115.02 -43.64 -67.47
N LEU A 621 115.46 -42.80 -68.41
CA LEU A 621 114.67 -41.72 -69.01
C LEU A 621 113.57 -42.26 -69.92
N LEU A 622 113.83 -43.34 -70.65
CA LEU A 622 112.78 -44.08 -71.37
C LEU A 622 111.74 -44.64 -70.38
N ILE A 623 112.19 -45.30 -69.31
CA ILE A 623 111.32 -45.84 -68.25
C ILE A 623 110.55 -44.71 -67.52
N LYS A 624 111.17 -43.55 -67.29
CA LYS A 624 110.55 -42.37 -66.67
C LYS A 624 109.58 -41.66 -67.60
N THR A 625 109.86 -41.64 -68.91
CA THR A 625 108.90 -41.16 -69.92
C THR A 625 107.67 -42.06 -69.94
N GLN A 626 107.87 -43.38 -69.95
CA GLN A 626 106.79 -44.36 -69.91
C GLN A 626 106.00 -44.30 -68.59
N ALA A 627 106.67 -44.09 -67.45
CA ALA A 627 106.03 -43.83 -66.16
C ALA A 627 105.30 -42.47 -66.11
N ASN A 628 105.76 -41.46 -66.86
CA ASN A 628 105.07 -40.18 -67.02
C ASN A 628 103.84 -40.30 -67.94
N GLU A 629 103.88 -41.15 -68.97
CA GLU A 629 102.68 -41.52 -69.74
C GLU A 629 101.68 -42.26 -68.85
N ASP A 630 102.12 -43.23 -68.04
CA ASP A 630 101.25 -43.92 -67.08
C ASP A 630 100.68 -43.00 -66.00
N LEU A 631 101.48 -42.06 -65.46
CA LEU A 631 100.99 -41.02 -64.55
C LEU A 631 100.00 -40.08 -65.24
N THR A 632 100.24 -39.70 -66.50
CA THR A 632 99.31 -38.88 -67.29
C THR A 632 98.00 -39.63 -67.54
N ASN A 633 98.08 -40.92 -67.89
CA ASN A 633 96.93 -41.81 -68.06
C ASN A 633 96.16 -42.01 -66.74
N GLN A 634 96.85 -42.11 -65.60
CA GLN A 634 96.21 -42.14 -64.28
C GLN A 634 95.57 -40.80 -63.93
N MET A 635 96.22 -39.68 -64.22
CA MET A 635 95.69 -38.34 -63.97
C MET A 635 94.44 -38.06 -64.83
N GLN A 636 94.44 -38.47 -66.11
CA GLN A 636 93.24 -38.43 -66.97
C GLN A 636 92.12 -39.33 -66.43
N LYS A 637 92.43 -40.55 -65.96
CA LYS A 637 91.45 -41.45 -65.32
C LYS A 637 90.88 -40.87 -64.02
N LEU A 638 91.70 -40.16 -63.24
CA LEU A 638 91.26 -39.46 -62.02
C LEU A 638 90.43 -38.22 -62.34
N GLN A 639 90.81 -37.44 -63.36
CA GLN A 639 90.05 -36.30 -63.86
C GLN A 639 88.66 -36.75 -64.37
N ALA A 640 88.61 -37.81 -65.18
CA ALA A 640 87.35 -38.39 -65.65
C ALA A 640 86.46 -38.90 -64.50
N LYS A 641 87.04 -39.55 -63.48
CA LYS A 641 86.31 -39.94 -62.26
C LYS A 641 85.81 -38.73 -61.46
N LEU A 642 86.63 -37.68 -61.32
CA LEU A 642 86.28 -36.46 -60.62
C LEU A 642 85.12 -35.72 -61.32
N ASP A 643 85.18 -35.60 -62.65
CA ASP A 643 84.16 -34.90 -63.43
C ASP A 643 82.87 -35.75 -63.56
N ALA A 644 82.97 -37.08 -63.61
CA ALA A 644 81.82 -37.96 -63.43
C ALA A 644 81.18 -37.82 -62.03
N SER A 645 82.00 -37.69 -60.98
CA SER A 645 81.53 -37.47 -59.60
C SER A 645 80.83 -36.12 -59.47
N LYS A 646 81.44 -35.01 -59.94
CA LYS A 646 80.79 -33.68 -60.01
C LYS A 646 79.46 -33.73 -60.75
N LYS A 647 79.40 -34.43 -61.90
CA LYS A 647 78.19 -34.55 -62.73
C LYS A 647 77.12 -35.43 -62.10
N SER A 648 77.50 -36.37 -61.23
CA SER A 648 76.58 -37.13 -60.36
C SER A 648 76.05 -36.25 -59.23
N HIS A 649 76.95 -35.55 -58.52
CA HIS A 649 76.58 -34.68 -57.40
C HIS A 649 75.68 -33.53 -57.85
N ALA A 650 75.96 -32.87 -58.97
CA ALA A 650 75.11 -31.81 -59.52
C ALA A 650 73.70 -32.32 -59.89
N LYS A 651 73.57 -33.57 -60.36
CA LYS A 651 72.26 -34.21 -60.56
C LYS A 651 71.53 -34.52 -59.26
N ALA A 652 72.26 -34.87 -58.19
CA ALA A 652 71.68 -35.11 -56.87
C ALA A 652 71.23 -33.80 -56.22
N THR A 653 72.06 -32.75 -56.25
CA THR A 653 71.72 -31.41 -55.75
C THR A 653 70.50 -30.86 -56.49
N LYS A 654 70.47 -30.92 -57.83
CA LYS A 654 69.32 -30.45 -58.60
C LYS A 654 68.02 -31.20 -58.27
N LYS A 655 68.07 -32.52 -58.06
CA LYS A 655 66.89 -33.29 -57.61
C LYS A 655 66.40 -32.86 -56.22
N LEU A 656 67.30 -32.42 -55.32
CA LEU A 656 66.94 -31.85 -54.03
C LEU A 656 66.33 -30.45 -54.19
N GLU A 657 66.91 -29.59 -55.03
CA GLU A 657 66.37 -28.27 -55.39
C GLU A 657 64.96 -28.40 -55.99
N ASP A 658 64.77 -29.23 -57.02
CA ASP A 658 63.47 -29.52 -57.65
C ASP A 658 62.45 -30.04 -56.60
N SER A 659 62.88 -30.86 -55.63
CA SER A 659 62.05 -31.36 -54.53
C SER A 659 61.66 -30.28 -53.52
N TYR A 660 62.56 -29.36 -53.19
CA TYR A 660 62.26 -28.23 -52.31
C TYR A 660 61.37 -27.19 -53.00
N ILE A 661 61.60 -26.89 -54.28
CA ILE A 661 60.75 -25.99 -55.08
C ILE A 661 59.30 -26.51 -55.13
N ASN A 662 59.11 -27.79 -55.45
CA ASN A 662 57.77 -28.40 -55.44
C ASN A 662 57.08 -28.29 -54.06
N LYS A 663 57.85 -28.41 -52.97
CA LYS A 663 57.34 -28.33 -51.60
C LYS A 663 57.07 -26.90 -51.13
N ILE A 664 57.77 -25.91 -51.68
CA ILE A 664 57.46 -24.48 -51.53
C ILE A 664 56.14 -24.18 -52.26
N ASN A 665 56.01 -24.60 -53.53
CA ASN A 665 54.79 -24.42 -54.32
C ASN A 665 53.54 -25.06 -53.65
N GLU A 666 53.68 -26.27 -53.07
CA GLU A 666 52.60 -26.90 -52.29
C GLU A 666 52.22 -26.08 -51.05
N MET A 667 53.22 -25.57 -50.31
CA MET A 667 53.02 -24.74 -49.13
C MET A 667 52.36 -23.39 -49.48
N GLU A 668 52.74 -22.76 -50.59
CA GLU A 668 52.17 -21.51 -51.08
C GLU A 668 50.71 -21.68 -51.54
N GLY A 669 50.40 -22.74 -52.30
CA GLY A 669 49.02 -23.05 -52.69
C GLY A 669 48.12 -23.29 -51.47
N ARG A 670 48.62 -23.97 -50.44
CA ARG A 670 47.90 -24.17 -49.16
C ARG A 670 47.80 -22.90 -48.33
N LEU A 671 48.71 -21.96 -48.48
CA LEU A 671 48.62 -20.62 -47.87
C LEU A 671 47.49 -19.81 -48.54
N HIS A 672 47.44 -19.85 -49.87
CA HIS A 672 46.43 -19.14 -50.66
C HIS A 672 45.00 -19.68 -50.40
N GLU A 673 44.81 -21.00 -50.32
CA GLU A 673 43.54 -21.60 -49.86
C GLU A 673 43.09 -21.06 -48.50
N VAL A 674 44.03 -20.88 -47.56
CA VAL A 674 43.72 -20.40 -46.20
C VAL A 674 43.39 -18.91 -46.21
N GLU A 675 44.02 -18.10 -47.08
CA GLU A 675 43.64 -16.70 -47.29
C GLU A 675 42.25 -16.57 -47.92
N GLU A 676 41.90 -17.37 -48.93
CA GLU A 676 40.54 -17.38 -49.50
C GLU A 676 39.49 -17.80 -48.47
N LYS A 677 39.75 -18.88 -47.71
CA LYS A 677 38.86 -19.37 -46.64
C LYS A 677 38.74 -18.38 -45.48
N SER A 678 39.78 -17.58 -45.23
CA SER A 678 39.73 -16.45 -44.27
C SER A 678 38.91 -15.28 -44.81
N ASN A 679 39.18 -14.83 -46.04
CA ASN A 679 38.52 -13.68 -46.67
C ASN A 679 37.02 -13.92 -46.94
N SER A 680 36.64 -15.12 -47.36
CA SER A 680 35.24 -15.51 -47.51
C SER A 680 34.50 -15.54 -46.17
N LYS A 681 35.12 -16.08 -45.11
CA LYS A 681 34.56 -16.06 -43.75
C LYS A 681 34.44 -14.64 -43.19
N ALA A 682 35.41 -13.77 -43.45
CA ALA A 682 35.36 -12.35 -43.06
C ALA A 682 34.23 -11.59 -43.78
N LYS A 683 34.02 -11.83 -45.09
CA LYS A 683 32.89 -11.28 -45.84
C LYS A 683 31.54 -11.76 -45.27
N LEU A 684 31.43 -13.04 -44.92
CA LEU A 684 30.22 -13.61 -44.30
C LEU A 684 29.95 -12.99 -42.91
N MET A 685 30.97 -12.89 -42.05
CA MET A 685 30.86 -12.21 -40.76
C MET A 685 30.41 -10.76 -40.90
N LYS A 686 30.96 -10.01 -41.87
CA LYS A 686 30.56 -8.61 -42.12
C LYS A 686 29.10 -8.50 -42.61
N LYS A 687 28.63 -9.45 -43.44
CA LYS A 687 27.22 -9.51 -43.84
C LYS A 687 26.30 -9.79 -42.65
N ASN A 688 26.66 -10.76 -41.80
CA ASN A 688 25.87 -11.11 -40.62
C ASN A 688 25.85 -9.97 -39.59
N LEU A 689 26.99 -9.30 -39.36
CA LEU A 689 27.08 -8.13 -38.48
C LEU A 689 26.15 -7.00 -38.94
N ASN A 690 26.12 -6.71 -40.24
CA ASN A 690 25.23 -5.70 -40.81
C ASN A 690 23.75 -6.11 -40.68
N GLY A 691 23.41 -7.38 -40.91
CA GLY A 691 22.03 -7.87 -40.72
C GLY A 691 21.56 -7.78 -39.27
N VAL A 692 22.41 -8.14 -38.30
CA VAL A 692 22.12 -8.00 -36.87
C VAL A 692 21.99 -6.52 -36.47
N LYS A 693 22.83 -5.63 -36.99
CA LYS A 693 22.67 -4.17 -36.79
C LYS A 693 21.31 -3.68 -37.31
N GLN A 694 20.95 -4.04 -38.53
CA GLN A 694 19.67 -3.63 -39.12
C GLN A 694 18.47 -4.15 -38.30
N GLN A 695 18.53 -5.38 -37.79
CA GLN A 695 17.52 -5.92 -36.87
C GLN A 695 17.43 -5.13 -35.56
N TYR A 696 18.55 -4.69 -34.99
CA TYR A 696 18.53 -3.81 -33.81
C TYR A 696 17.98 -2.41 -34.14
N GLU A 697 18.32 -1.83 -35.29
CA GLU A 697 17.80 -0.53 -35.74
C GLU A 697 16.28 -0.58 -35.99
N GLU A 698 15.78 -1.65 -36.61
CA GLU A 698 14.34 -1.92 -36.80
C GLU A 698 13.61 -2.17 -35.45
N THR A 699 14.25 -2.87 -34.51
CA THR A 699 13.71 -3.10 -33.16
C THR A 699 13.65 -1.80 -32.34
N ILE A 700 14.71 -0.99 -32.37
CA ILE A 700 14.76 0.33 -31.71
C ILE A 700 13.68 1.23 -32.30
N SER A 701 13.58 1.32 -33.62
CA SER A 701 12.54 2.11 -34.31
C SER A 701 11.11 1.69 -33.89
N THR A 702 10.88 0.37 -33.78
CA THR A 702 9.59 -0.19 -33.34
C THR A 702 9.28 0.18 -31.88
N ILE A 703 10.26 0.07 -30.97
CA ILE A 703 10.11 0.44 -29.55
C ILE A 703 9.90 1.95 -29.39
N THR A 704 10.68 2.78 -30.10
CA THR A 704 10.52 4.25 -30.09
C THR A 704 9.13 4.66 -30.60
N LYS A 705 8.60 3.97 -31.63
CA LYS A 705 7.23 4.21 -32.08
C LYS A 705 6.22 3.82 -31.00
N GLN A 706 6.29 2.61 -30.45
CA GLN A 706 5.37 2.15 -29.39
C GLN A 706 5.38 3.07 -28.17
N TYR A 707 6.56 3.56 -27.76
CA TYR A 707 6.70 4.55 -26.69
C TYR A 707 5.99 5.87 -27.02
N ASN A 708 6.14 6.40 -28.25
CA ASN A 708 5.46 7.62 -28.67
C ASN A 708 3.94 7.44 -28.80
N ASP A 709 3.48 6.29 -29.28
CA ASP A 709 2.05 5.94 -29.37
C ASP A 709 1.42 5.90 -27.95
N VAL A 710 2.08 5.23 -26.99
CA VAL A 710 1.65 5.18 -25.57
C VAL A 710 1.71 6.57 -24.90
N LYS A 711 2.79 7.34 -25.12
CA LYS A 711 2.93 8.70 -24.60
C LYS A 711 1.80 9.61 -25.08
N THR A 712 1.42 9.50 -26.36
CA THR A 712 0.31 10.28 -26.93
C THR A 712 -1.03 9.90 -26.29
N SER A 713 -1.31 8.60 -26.11
CA SER A 713 -2.51 8.11 -25.44
C SER A 713 -2.59 8.53 -23.96
N LEU A 714 -1.46 8.58 -23.25
CA LEU A 714 -1.39 9.12 -21.89
C LEU A 714 -1.64 10.63 -21.85
N GLU A 715 -1.08 11.41 -22.78
CA GLU A 715 -1.36 12.85 -22.89
C GLU A 715 -2.83 13.15 -23.21
N GLU A 716 -3.49 12.35 -24.05
CA GLU A 716 -4.93 12.43 -24.31
C GLU A 716 -5.76 12.07 -23.08
N THR A 717 -5.36 11.04 -22.34
CA THR A 717 -6.00 10.64 -21.08
C THR A 717 -5.88 11.73 -20.01
N ILE A 718 -4.70 12.34 -19.86
CA ILE A 718 -4.45 13.48 -18.96
C ILE A 718 -5.30 14.69 -19.37
N LYS A 719 -5.42 15.00 -20.68
CA LYS A 719 -6.32 16.06 -21.18
C LYS A 719 -7.78 15.76 -20.81
N SER A 720 -8.25 14.53 -21.02
CA SER A 720 -9.63 14.12 -20.67
C SER A 720 -9.91 14.23 -19.17
N LEU A 721 -8.98 13.80 -18.32
CA LEU A 721 -9.09 13.91 -16.86
C LEU A 721 -9.11 15.37 -16.39
N ASN A 722 -8.26 16.23 -16.98
CA ASN A 722 -8.26 17.66 -16.65
C ASN A 722 -9.56 18.36 -17.05
N THR A 723 -10.16 18.02 -18.20
CA THR A 723 -11.50 18.53 -18.57
C THR A 723 -12.56 18.10 -17.54
N LYS A 724 -12.65 16.81 -17.22
CA LYS A 724 -13.60 16.29 -16.21
C LYS A 724 -13.41 16.94 -14.84
N LEU A 725 -12.16 17.20 -14.44
CA LEU A 725 -11.85 17.87 -13.17
C LEU A 725 -12.27 19.35 -13.18
N SER A 726 -12.17 20.02 -14.33
CA SER A 726 -12.74 21.36 -14.55
C SER A 726 -14.27 21.36 -14.49
N ASP A 727 -14.92 20.38 -15.12
CA ASP A 727 -16.39 20.22 -15.11
C ASP A 727 -16.90 19.97 -13.69
N HIS A 728 -16.28 19.05 -12.95
CA HIS A 728 -16.61 18.79 -11.54
C HIS A 728 -16.39 20.02 -10.65
N ARG A 729 -15.36 20.84 -10.88
CA ARG A 729 -15.19 22.13 -10.18
C ARG A 729 -16.34 23.09 -10.48
N SER A 730 -16.80 23.15 -11.73
CA SER A 730 -17.96 23.96 -12.12
C SER A 730 -19.25 23.48 -11.44
N ASP A 731 -19.46 22.17 -11.34
CA ASP A 731 -20.65 21.60 -10.70
C ASP A 731 -20.62 21.73 -9.17
N ILE A 732 -19.45 21.60 -8.53
CA ILE A 732 -19.27 21.91 -7.10
C ILE A 732 -19.59 23.40 -6.84
N GLN A 733 -19.17 24.31 -7.71
CA GLN A 733 -19.52 25.73 -7.57
C GLN A 733 -21.04 25.94 -7.66
N LYS A 734 -21.71 25.38 -8.67
CA LYS A 734 -23.19 25.44 -8.82
C LYS A 734 -23.91 24.82 -7.62
N LEU A 735 -23.37 23.75 -7.03
CA LEU A 735 -23.94 23.12 -5.85
C LEU A 735 -23.82 24.01 -4.61
N ASN A 736 -22.67 24.66 -4.40
CA ASN A 736 -22.47 25.64 -3.33
C ASN A 736 -23.35 26.90 -3.50
N GLU A 737 -23.58 27.33 -4.75
CA GLU A 737 -24.50 28.43 -5.07
C GLU A 737 -25.97 28.06 -4.75
N LYS A 738 -26.38 26.81 -5.03
CA LYS A 738 -27.69 26.27 -4.62
C LYS A 738 -27.83 26.14 -3.11
N LEU A 739 -26.82 25.57 -2.43
CA LEU A 739 -26.82 25.40 -0.97
C LEU A 739 -27.02 26.76 -0.29
N ARG A 740 -26.28 27.79 -0.73
CA ARG A 740 -26.47 29.16 -0.24
C ARG A 740 -27.85 29.73 -0.51
N ALA A 741 -28.48 29.40 -1.64
CA ALA A 741 -29.84 29.84 -1.93
C ALA A 741 -30.86 29.17 -0.99
N GLU A 742 -30.66 27.90 -0.65
CA GLU A 742 -31.49 27.15 0.32
C GLU A 742 -31.25 27.63 1.76
N GLU A 743 -29.99 27.86 2.17
CA GLU A 743 -29.63 28.49 3.46
C GLU A 743 -30.36 29.84 3.64
N ASN A 744 -30.29 30.73 2.65
CA ASN A 744 -30.99 32.03 2.68
C ASN A 744 -32.53 31.91 2.74
N LEU A 745 -33.09 30.78 2.30
CA LEU A 745 -34.53 30.51 2.28
C LEU A 745 -35.00 29.89 3.62
N VAL A 746 -34.18 29.04 4.23
CA VAL A 746 -34.33 28.60 5.64
C VAL A 746 -34.26 29.79 6.58
N ASP A 747 -33.34 30.73 6.35
CA ASP A 747 -33.20 31.97 7.11
C ASP A 747 -34.46 32.87 7.01
N GLN A 748 -35.11 32.90 5.85
CA GLN A 748 -36.37 33.62 5.63
C GLN A 748 -37.55 32.95 6.35
N PHE A 749 -37.69 31.63 6.23
CA PHE A 749 -38.74 30.89 6.94
C PHE A 749 -38.55 30.92 8.46
N THR A 750 -37.32 30.96 8.97
CA THR A 750 -37.03 31.11 10.40
C THR A 750 -37.55 32.46 10.91
N LYS A 751 -37.21 33.56 10.23
CA LYS A 751 -37.73 34.92 10.54
C LYS A 751 -39.25 35.00 10.40
N GLN A 752 -39.83 34.33 9.40
CA GLN A 752 -41.29 34.26 9.24
C GLN A 752 -41.97 33.51 10.40
N ASN A 753 -41.36 32.42 10.88
CA ASN A 753 -41.85 31.67 12.04
C ASN A 753 -41.73 32.48 13.35
N GLU A 754 -40.68 33.28 13.53
CA GLU A 754 -40.55 34.21 14.66
C GLU A 754 -41.66 35.28 14.66
N ILE A 755 -41.98 35.84 13.48
CA ILE A 755 -43.08 36.80 13.31
C ILE A 755 -44.43 36.13 13.60
N LEU A 756 -44.66 34.92 13.11
CA LEU A 756 -45.90 34.17 13.35
C LEU A 756 -46.08 33.78 14.82
N ARG A 757 -45.01 33.35 15.51
CA ARG A 757 -45.02 33.13 16.97
C ARG A 757 -45.37 34.42 17.72
N SER A 758 -44.67 35.51 17.42
CA SER A 758 -44.92 36.83 18.05
C SER A 758 -46.36 37.31 17.85
N SER A 759 -46.97 37.05 16.70
CA SER A 759 -48.38 37.36 16.44
C SER A 759 -49.34 36.42 17.17
N ASN A 760 -49.00 35.12 17.29
CA ASN A 760 -49.79 34.17 18.05
C ASN A 760 -49.81 34.51 19.55
N ASP A 761 -48.65 34.88 20.12
CA ASP A 761 -48.51 35.28 21.52
C ASP A 761 -49.35 36.55 21.82
N GLN A 762 -49.41 37.50 20.87
CA GLN A 762 -50.29 38.66 20.94
C GLN A 762 -51.77 38.26 20.91
N ASN A 763 -52.17 37.38 19.98
CA ASN A 763 -53.54 36.88 19.88
C ASN A 763 -53.98 36.12 21.15
N GLU A 764 -53.09 35.36 21.79
CA GLU A 764 -53.37 34.66 23.04
C GLU A 764 -53.51 35.63 24.24
N GLN A 765 -52.72 36.71 24.26
CA GLN A 765 -52.89 37.80 25.23
C GLN A 765 -54.23 38.53 25.03
N GLU A 766 -54.64 38.83 23.79
CA GLU A 766 -55.95 39.41 23.51
C GLU A 766 -57.10 38.46 23.87
N LEU A 767 -57.00 37.17 23.51
CA LEU A 767 -57.98 36.14 23.89
C LEU A 767 -58.12 36.05 25.42
N THR A 768 -57.01 36.10 26.14
CA THR A 768 -56.97 36.08 27.61
C THR A 768 -57.58 37.36 28.20
N ARG A 769 -57.35 38.52 27.58
CA ARG A 769 -57.99 39.78 27.95
C ARG A 769 -59.51 39.71 27.75
N ILE A 770 -59.98 39.26 26.58
CA ILE A 770 -61.41 39.12 26.25
C ILE A 770 -62.10 38.12 27.20
N LYS A 771 -61.48 36.97 27.48
CA LYS A 771 -61.97 36.02 28.50
C LYS A 771 -62.15 36.69 29.87
N ASN A 772 -61.19 37.53 30.30
CA ASN A 772 -61.26 38.26 31.56
C ASN A 772 -62.30 39.38 31.58
N GLU A 773 -62.49 40.09 30.47
CA GLU A 773 -63.53 41.12 30.32
C GLU A 773 -64.94 40.50 30.31
N TYR A 774 -65.14 39.41 29.56
CA TYR A 774 -66.37 38.60 29.58
C TYR A 774 -66.67 38.03 30.98
N ALA A 775 -65.66 37.52 31.70
CA ALA A 775 -65.84 37.02 33.07
C ALA A 775 -66.25 38.12 34.07
N LYS A 776 -65.77 39.36 33.88
CA LYS A 776 -66.21 40.54 34.65
C LYS A 776 -67.65 40.92 34.30
N GLU A 777 -67.99 40.98 33.02
CA GLU A 777 -69.35 41.32 32.58
C GLU A 777 -70.38 40.28 33.03
N LYS A 778 -70.07 38.98 32.90
CA LYS A 778 -70.92 37.88 33.41
C LYS A 778 -71.20 38.03 34.92
N LYS A 779 -70.17 38.35 35.72
CA LYS A 779 -70.35 38.64 37.16
C LYS A 779 -71.21 39.88 37.41
N ALA A 780 -71.02 40.95 36.63
CA ALA A 780 -71.82 42.17 36.74
C ALA A 780 -73.30 41.97 36.34
N LEU A 781 -73.57 41.17 35.30
CA LEU A 781 -74.91 40.76 34.90
C LEU A 781 -75.57 39.88 35.97
N GLN A 782 -74.84 38.90 36.51
CA GLN A 782 -75.34 38.05 37.59
C GLN A 782 -75.68 38.87 38.85
N ALA A 783 -74.84 39.85 39.22
CA ALA A 783 -75.14 40.78 40.32
C ALA A 783 -76.37 41.67 40.04
N LYS A 784 -76.56 42.14 38.80
CA LYS A 784 -77.77 42.87 38.39
C LYS A 784 -79.02 41.99 38.51
N ILE A 785 -78.97 40.73 38.07
CA ILE A 785 -80.08 39.78 38.18
C ILE A 785 -80.45 39.54 39.65
N THR A 786 -79.47 39.28 40.52
CA THR A 786 -79.71 39.11 41.96
C THR A 786 -80.35 40.35 42.60
N SER A 787 -79.90 41.56 42.21
CA SER A 787 -80.48 42.83 42.68
C SER A 787 -81.92 43.03 42.21
N ILE A 788 -82.22 42.69 40.95
CA ILE A 788 -83.58 42.74 40.39
C ILE A 788 -84.50 41.75 41.12
N ASN A 789 -84.06 40.50 41.30
CA ASN A 789 -84.82 39.48 42.03
C ASN A 789 -85.14 39.94 43.46
N PHE A 790 -84.14 40.39 44.22
CA PHE A 790 -84.34 40.93 45.57
C PHE A 790 -85.33 42.12 45.60
N THR A 791 -85.29 42.99 44.59
CA THR A 791 -86.24 44.10 44.45
C THR A 791 -87.66 43.61 44.15
N CYS A 792 -87.81 42.59 43.30
CA CYS A 792 -89.10 41.96 43.00
C CYS A 792 -89.67 41.23 44.21
N ASP A 793 -88.85 40.49 44.96
CA ASP A 793 -89.25 39.78 46.18
C ASP A 793 -89.69 40.77 47.28
N ALA A 794 -88.98 41.90 47.43
CA ALA A 794 -89.39 42.96 48.33
C ALA A 794 -90.77 43.56 47.95
N GLN A 795 -90.99 43.86 46.66
CA GLN A 795 -92.28 44.36 46.16
C GLN A 795 -93.40 43.32 46.24
N LEU A 796 -93.08 42.03 46.09
CA LEU A 796 -94.04 40.94 46.26
C LEU A 796 -94.48 40.84 47.72
N ASN A 797 -93.53 40.84 48.66
CA ASN A 797 -93.80 40.80 50.10
C ASN A 797 -94.58 42.04 50.56
N GLU A 798 -94.25 43.24 50.07
CA GLU A 798 -95.04 44.44 50.36
C GLU A 798 -96.49 44.32 49.85
N LYS A 799 -96.69 43.78 48.64
CA LYS A 799 -98.03 43.51 48.11
C LYS A 799 -98.79 42.49 48.95
N VAL A 800 -98.17 41.38 49.35
CA VAL A 800 -98.77 40.36 50.23
C VAL A 800 -99.21 40.98 51.55
N LEU A 801 -98.31 41.68 52.26
CA LEU A 801 -98.63 42.40 53.50
C LEU A 801 -99.75 43.45 53.31
N SER A 802 -99.82 44.10 52.15
CA SER A 802 -100.90 45.05 51.82
C SER A 802 -102.26 44.36 51.60
N LEU A 803 -102.26 43.13 51.09
CA LEU A 803 -103.46 42.33 50.86
C LEU A 803 -103.96 41.71 52.16
N GLU A 804 -103.06 41.17 52.99
CA GLU A 804 -103.36 40.69 54.34
C GLU A 804 -104.00 41.79 55.19
N ARG A 805 -103.40 43.00 55.22
CA ARG A 805 -103.99 44.16 55.91
C ARG A 805 -105.40 44.46 55.41
N LYS A 806 -105.62 44.53 54.09
CA LYS A 806 -106.96 44.77 53.50
C LYS A 806 -107.96 43.67 53.83
N TYR A 807 -107.52 42.41 53.87
CA TYR A 807 -108.36 41.26 54.21
C TYR A 807 -108.76 41.29 55.69
N ASN A 808 -107.81 41.55 56.59
CA ASN A 808 -108.05 41.67 58.02
C ASN A 808 -108.94 42.88 58.35
N THR A 809 -108.78 44.03 57.66
CA THR A 809 -109.73 45.15 57.78
C THR A 809 -111.15 44.76 57.37
N LYS A 810 -111.32 43.96 56.30
CA LYS A 810 -112.64 43.45 55.88
C LYS A 810 -113.23 42.50 56.92
N ILE A 811 -112.46 41.53 57.43
CA ILE A 811 -112.90 40.63 58.50
C ILE A 811 -113.36 41.42 59.72
N ASN A 812 -112.55 42.36 60.21
CA ASN A 812 -112.91 43.17 61.38
C ASN A 812 -114.20 43.99 61.12
N SER A 813 -114.36 44.57 59.93
CA SER A 813 -115.60 45.29 59.57
C SER A 813 -116.83 44.37 59.46
N PHE A 814 -116.65 43.09 59.13
CA PHE A 814 -117.73 42.11 59.08
C PHE A 814 -118.12 41.63 60.48
N ILE A 815 -117.13 41.36 61.34
CA ILE A 815 -117.35 41.05 62.77
C ILE A 815 -118.06 42.21 63.47
N GLN A 816 -117.63 43.46 63.24
CA GLN A 816 -118.31 44.65 63.77
C GLN A 816 -119.76 44.73 63.28
N ASN A 817 -120.02 44.59 61.98
CA ASN A 817 -121.40 44.61 61.46
C ASN A 817 -122.29 43.52 62.09
N VAL A 818 -121.77 42.31 62.33
CA VAL A 818 -122.54 41.21 62.94
C VAL A 818 -122.70 41.40 64.46
N SER A 819 -121.71 41.94 65.15
CA SER A 819 -121.83 42.45 66.53
C SER A 819 -122.96 43.48 66.63
N GLU A 820 -122.95 44.48 65.75
CA GLU A 820 -123.90 45.59 65.75
C GLU A 820 -125.32 45.23 65.31
N THR A 821 -125.51 44.18 64.50
CA THR A 821 -126.84 43.81 63.97
C THR A 821 -127.45 42.58 64.63
N ILE A 822 -126.64 41.56 64.96
CA ILE A 822 -127.11 40.31 65.58
C ILE A 822 -126.70 40.27 67.06
N GLY A 823 -125.46 40.62 67.39
CA GLY A 823 -124.96 40.61 68.78
C GLY A 823 -125.84 41.39 69.77
N LYS A 824 -126.38 42.54 69.34
CA LYS A 824 -127.35 43.35 70.12
C LYS A 824 -128.63 42.61 70.52
N TYR A 825 -129.12 41.63 69.75
CA TYR A 825 -130.31 40.85 70.11
C TYR A 825 -130.01 39.71 71.11
N TYR A 826 -128.75 39.24 71.13
CA TYR A 826 -128.31 38.12 71.99
C TYR A 826 -127.43 38.59 73.17
N ASN A 827 -127.35 39.90 73.43
CA ASN A 827 -126.52 40.53 74.47
C ASN A 827 -125.02 40.13 74.44
N ILE A 828 -124.49 39.76 73.27
CA ILE A 828 -123.06 39.44 73.12
C ILE A 828 -122.28 40.75 72.94
N SER A 829 -121.28 40.99 73.79
CA SER A 829 -120.44 42.19 73.70
C SER A 829 -119.40 42.05 72.60
N GLU A 830 -119.14 43.15 71.90
CA GLU A 830 -118.16 43.26 70.80
C GLU A 830 -116.77 42.71 71.15
N SER A 831 -116.34 42.87 72.41
CA SER A 831 -115.11 42.33 72.98
C SER A 831 -115.03 40.80 73.10
N SER A 832 -116.12 40.08 72.85
CA SER A 832 -116.22 38.62 72.98
C SER A 832 -116.43 37.88 71.65
N LEU A 833 -116.55 38.61 70.54
CA LEU A 833 -116.76 38.05 69.20
C LEU A 833 -115.44 37.77 68.48
N ASN A 834 -115.15 36.48 68.32
CA ASN A 834 -114.17 35.93 67.37
C ASN A 834 -114.90 35.11 66.29
N GLU A 835 -114.18 34.60 65.28
CA GLU A 835 -114.78 33.87 64.16
C GLU A 835 -115.59 32.62 64.61
N GLU A 836 -115.13 31.92 65.65
CA GLU A 836 -115.76 30.71 66.18
C GLU A 836 -117.05 31.01 66.98
N THR A 837 -117.01 31.98 67.89
CA THR A 837 -118.20 32.46 68.63
C THR A 837 -119.20 33.18 67.72
N MET A 838 -118.73 33.82 66.65
CA MET A 838 -119.60 34.38 65.60
C MET A 838 -120.31 33.27 64.80
N GLY A 839 -119.63 32.15 64.53
CA GLY A 839 -120.26 30.94 63.99
C GLY A 839 -121.35 30.39 64.92
N GLN A 840 -121.12 30.37 66.24
CA GLN A 840 -122.11 29.95 67.23
C GLN A 840 -123.30 30.94 67.32
N LEU A 841 -123.05 32.25 67.30
CA LEU A 841 -124.08 33.30 67.27
C LEU A 841 -124.98 33.15 66.03
N LEU A 842 -124.40 32.89 64.86
CA LEU A 842 -125.16 32.66 63.62
C LEU A 842 -125.96 31.34 63.66
N LEU A 843 -125.46 30.30 64.35
CA LEU A 843 -126.22 29.08 64.61
C LEU A 843 -127.42 29.35 65.52
N HIS A 844 -127.22 30.02 66.66
CA HIS A 844 -128.30 30.39 67.58
C HIS A 844 -129.36 31.27 66.90
N ALA A 845 -128.92 32.28 66.14
CA ALA A 845 -129.82 33.16 65.40
C ALA A 845 -130.63 32.43 64.32
N LYS A 846 -130.05 31.38 63.70
CA LYS A 846 -130.78 30.50 62.78
C LYS A 846 -131.78 29.62 63.53
N ASP A 847 -131.37 28.98 64.61
CA ASP A 847 -132.23 28.06 65.39
C ASP A 847 -133.44 28.78 65.99
N ASP A 848 -133.29 30.01 66.49
CA ASP A 848 -134.41 30.82 66.99
C ASP A 848 -135.33 31.31 65.85
N LEU A 849 -134.78 31.56 64.65
CA LEU A 849 -135.57 31.91 63.46
C LEU A 849 -136.32 30.69 62.90
N ASP A 850 -135.76 29.49 63.00
CA ASP A 850 -136.44 28.23 62.67
C ASP A 850 -137.50 27.84 63.73
N LYS A 851 -137.29 28.14 65.03
CA LYS A 851 -138.36 28.10 66.05
C LYS A 851 -139.47 29.11 65.75
N LEU A 852 -139.15 30.31 65.30
CA LEU A 852 -140.14 31.32 64.92
C LEU A 852 -141.02 30.84 63.76
N LYS A 853 -140.41 30.20 62.74
CA LYS A 853 -141.16 29.53 61.66
C LYS A 853 -142.07 28.42 62.21
N TYR A 854 -141.56 27.57 63.09
CA TYR A 854 -142.34 26.49 63.71
C TYR A 854 -143.60 27.04 64.41
N PHE A 855 -143.45 28.07 65.25
CA PHE A 855 -144.59 28.72 65.90
C PHE A 855 -145.55 29.41 64.91
N GLN A 856 -145.06 29.96 63.80
CA GLN A 856 -145.91 30.51 62.75
C GLN A 856 -146.73 29.42 62.04
N SER A 857 -146.14 28.24 61.74
CA SER A 857 -146.88 27.10 61.20
C SER A 857 -147.89 26.52 62.19
N GLU A 858 -147.52 26.34 63.46
CA GLU A 858 -148.42 25.83 64.50
C GLU A 858 -149.60 26.80 64.77
N SER A 859 -149.36 28.10 64.61
CA SER A 859 -150.41 29.14 64.69
C SER A 859 -151.37 29.09 63.50
N LEU A 860 -150.89 28.77 62.29
CA LEU A 860 -151.75 28.55 61.12
C LEU A 860 -152.59 27.28 61.27
N GLU A 861 -151.99 26.18 61.74
CA GLU A 861 -152.65 24.88 61.87
C GLU A 861 -153.79 24.90 62.90
N LYS A 862 -153.59 25.60 64.02
CA LYS A 862 -154.64 25.88 65.03
C LYS A 862 -155.72 26.87 64.56
N ALA A 863 -155.49 27.59 63.46
CA ALA A 863 -156.49 28.46 62.84
C ALA A 863 -157.34 27.76 61.77
N GLN A 864 -157.04 26.50 61.42
CA GLN A 864 -157.75 25.73 60.37
C GLN A 864 -158.59 24.55 60.92
N THR A 865 -158.70 24.41 62.24
CA THR A 865 -159.42 23.33 62.92
C THR A 865 -160.58 23.83 63.81
N LYS A 866 -161.22 24.93 63.41
CA LYS A 866 -162.44 25.50 64.01
C LYS A 866 -163.36 26.14 62.98
#